data_AF-A0A821T1W1-F1
#
_entry.id   AF-A0A821T1W1-F1
#
_cell.length_a   1.000
_cell.length_b   1.000
_cell.length_c   1.000
_cell.angle_alpha   90.00
_cell.angle_beta   90.00
_cell.angle_gamma   90.00
#
_symmetry.space_group_name_H-M   'P 1'
#
loop_
_entity.id
_entity.type
_entity.pdbx_description
1 polymer ?
#
loop_
_entity_poly.entity_id
_entity_poly.type
_entity_poly.pdbx_seq_one_letter_code
_entity_poly.pdbx_strand_id
1 'polypeptide(L)'
;MCSIMAIGCGFWEYNVGSKFRMYLSWESYISSNSRTGAIQMGLLVFFSYVILLNTVVPISLYISIEFIRLFQSKWIDWDNSMYYEPDNTQAQARTASLNEELGQIEYIFSDKTGTLTQNIMTFKKCSIRGKLYGDIPNENDDNNRIANELQAIKFIEQDNNFVWYDKTLIDTIDKNEDNDVNHFFTHLALCHTVVTEEQDDKIIYQAQSPDENALVTAARSFGFAFVNRTQSSITVRFRNKIETFDLLNILDFNNYRKRMSVIVRKHGQIILYCKGADSVIQERLDPSEKNIMTLTHDHLHKVASEGLRTLCLAWKELNANDYEKWAKKLKRATTSMQRREEQIDELYEEIEKNMKLLGMTAIEDKLQDGVPQCIERLTEAEIKIWMLTGDKIETAENIGFSCRLLTDNMIIKRIDVETEEDVMNELNRFRIELIEKIQQSFNIHIDDQNKRLNWKNLSIDEHKFTQHTNKQINSDDFQGFSLLITGHALIHALSDKLKMKFLELATMCKAVICCRVTPLQKSQVVELIMKHDKMIVLAIGDGANDVSMIQKAHVGIGISGQEGRQAVLASDYSIGQFRYLERLLLVHGRWSYIRISKFLRYFFYKNFAFTFCQFWFALYCGFSAQTIFDAFFVTCYNIFFTTCPVVVLGCLEQDISANHSITKPHLYIVGQKDKLFNRKVFVECALHGFISSCIIFFFSYLCILSSTESSGVTLTDFQTFGFMVATILVIVVNIENALEMWYWTGIYIFILLGTIALHFLLHFIMYSTILRITFKINYPYVGIFQVALKSGTFWFTLLLICAILLLPVVGRE
;
A
#
# COMPACT_ATOMS: atom_id res chain seq x y z
N MET A 1 -11.57 -40.05 -6.98
CA MET A 1 -10.78 -41.25 -6.60
C MET A 1 -11.62 -42.27 -5.84
N CYS A 2 -12.27 -41.90 -4.72
CA CYS A 2 -13.05 -42.83 -3.89
C CYS A 2 -14.08 -43.66 -4.68
N SER A 3 -14.84 -43.03 -5.58
CA SER A 3 -15.83 -43.75 -6.42
C SER A 3 -15.19 -44.79 -7.33
N ILE A 4 -14.02 -44.50 -7.91
CA ILE A 4 -13.29 -45.43 -8.78
C ILE A 4 -12.84 -46.65 -7.97
N MET A 5 -12.30 -46.42 -6.77
CA MET A 5 -11.86 -47.51 -5.89
C MET A 5 -13.03 -48.35 -5.37
N ALA A 6 -14.15 -47.71 -5.03
CA ALA A 6 -15.38 -48.38 -4.57
C ALA A 6 -15.97 -49.30 -5.66
N ILE A 7 -16.04 -48.81 -6.90
CA ILE A 7 -16.47 -49.60 -8.06
C ILE A 7 -15.49 -50.75 -8.32
N GLY A 8 -14.19 -50.49 -8.23
CA GLY A 8 -13.13 -51.50 -8.33
C GLY A 8 -13.27 -52.61 -7.29
N CYS A 9 -13.53 -52.25 -6.03
CA CYS A 9 -13.79 -53.19 -4.94
C CYS A 9 -15.02 -54.04 -5.22
N GLY A 10 -16.14 -53.43 -5.61
CA GLY A 10 -17.36 -54.18 -5.95
C GLY A 10 -17.15 -55.18 -7.10
N PHE A 11 -16.37 -54.80 -8.12
CA PHE A 11 -16.03 -55.70 -9.22
C PHE A 11 -15.10 -56.84 -8.77
N TRP A 12 -14.10 -56.53 -7.95
CA TRP A 12 -13.15 -57.53 -7.44
C TRP A 12 -13.83 -58.52 -6.49
N GLU A 13 -14.67 -58.05 -5.58
CA GLU A 13 -15.45 -58.89 -4.65
C GLU A 13 -16.42 -59.81 -5.38
N TYR A 14 -17.05 -59.34 -6.45
CA TYR A 14 -17.95 -60.17 -7.25
C TYR A 14 -17.20 -61.32 -7.95
N ASN A 15 -16.08 -61.02 -8.60
CA ASN A 15 -15.36 -61.97 -9.46
C ASN A 15 -14.38 -62.90 -8.72
N VAL A 16 -13.70 -62.35 -7.71
CA VAL A 16 -12.57 -62.99 -7.02
C VAL A 16 -12.90 -63.17 -5.54
N GLY A 17 -13.33 -62.13 -4.83
CA GLY A 17 -13.63 -62.20 -3.39
C GLY A 17 -14.67 -63.26 -3.03
N SER A 18 -15.68 -63.45 -3.89
CA SER A 18 -16.68 -64.52 -3.76
C SER A 18 -16.10 -65.93 -3.68
N LYS A 19 -14.92 -66.16 -4.29
CA LYS A 19 -14.20 -67.46 -4.27
C LYS A 19 -13.35 -67.64 -3.00
N PHE A 20 -12.96 -66.55 -2.33
CA PHE A 20 -12.11 -66.56 -1.14
C PHE A 20 -12.87 -66.51 0.19
N ARG A 21 -14.21 -66.61 0.15
CA ARG A 21 -15.09 -66.54 1.34
C ARG A 21 -14.76 -67.55 2.45
N MET A 22 -14.10 -68.65 2.13
CA MET A 22 -13.66 -69.65 3.12
C MET A 22 -12.49 -69.14 3.98
N TYR A 23 -11.66 -68.24 3.44
CA TYR A 23 -10.51 -67.66 4.13
C TYR A 23 -10.80 -66.23 4.64
N LEU A 24 -11.66 -65.49 3.94
CA LEU A 24 -12.06 -64.11 4.25
C LEU A 24 -13.59 -64.03 4.21
N SER A 25 -14.24 -64.37 5.33
CA SER A 25 -15.70 -64.32 5.44
C SER A 25 -16.20 -62.87 5.51
N TRP A 26 -17.24 -62.54 4.75
CA TRP A 26 -17.95 -61.27 4.90
C TRP A 26 -18.62 -61.19 6.27
N GLU A 27 -18.76 -59.96 6.78
CA GLU A 27 -19.45 -59.72 8.06
C GLU A 27 -20.95 -60.04 7.95
N SER A 28 -21.56 -60.40 9.08
CA SER A 28 -22.91 -61.00 9.13
C SER A 28 -24.05 -60.10 8.63
N TYR A 29 -23.84 -58.79 8.54
CA TYR A 29 -24.81 -57.83 8.00
C TYR A 29 -24.73 -57.67 6.47
N ILE A 30 -23.71 -58.25 5.81
CA ILE A 30 -23.58 -58.23 4.35
C ILE A 30 -24.38 -59.39 3.78
N SER A 31 -25.19 -59.12 2.75
CA SER A 31 -26.03 -60.14 2.13
C SER A 31 -25.19 -61.29 1.55
N SER A 32 -25.63 -62.53 1.79
CA SER A 32 -24.94 -63.75 1.33
C SER A 32 -24.93 -63.89 -0.19
N ASN A 33 -25.87 -63.25 -0.89
CA ASN A 33 -25.93 -63.23 -2.35
C ASN A 33 -24.75 -62.42 -2.93
N SER A 34 -24.02 -63.06 -3.85
CA SER A 34 -22.75 -62.53 -4.39
C SER A 34 -22.88 -61.18 -5.06
N ARG A 35 -23.99 -60.89 -5.75
CA ARG A 35 -24.17 -59.61 -6.44
C ARG A 35 -24.52 -58.49 -5.47
N THR A 36 -25.48 -58.72 -4.57
CA THR A 36 -25.95 -57.69 -3.63
C THR A 36 -24.92 -57.40 -2.55
N GLY A 37 -24.20 -58.41 -2.06
CA GLY A 37 -23.18 -58.20 -1.03
C GLY A 37 -21.92 -57.52 -1.58
N ALA A 38 -21.55 -57.77 -2.84
CA ALA A 38 -20.45 -57.05 -3.48
C ALA A 38 -20.78 -55.54 -3.67
N ILE A 39 -22.04 -55.21 -3.98
CA ILE A 39 -22.51 -53.82 -4.06
C ILE A 39 -22.48 -53.16 -2.67
N GLN A 40 -22.96 -53.86 -1.63
CA GLN A 40 -22.92 -53.38 -0.25
C GLN A 40 -21.48 -53.14 0.22
N MET A 41 -20.56 -54.06 -0.09
CA MET A 41 -19.14 -53.93 0.26
C MET A 41 -18.49 -52.75 -0.48
N GLY A 42 -18.73 -52.61 -1.79
CA GLY A 42 -18.24 -51.45 -2.56
C GLY A 42 -18.74 -50.12 -1.99
N LEU A 43 -20.00 -50.06 -1.53
CA LEU A 43 -20.55 -48.87 -0.88
C LEU A 43 -19.93 -48.58 0.48
N LEU A 44 -19.63 -49.60 1.30
CA LEU A 44 -18.95 -49.39 2.58
C LEU A 44 -17.51 -48.95 2.39
N VAL A 45 -16.80 -49.58 1.45
CA VAL A 45 -15.43 -49.27 1.09
C VAL A 45 -15.29 -47.86 0.51
N PHE A 46 -16.33 -47.32 -0.13
CA PHE A 46 -16.35 -45.89 -0.50
C PHE A 46 -16.06 -44.98 0.70
N PHE A 47 -16.74 -45.19 1.84
CA PHE A 47 -16.51 -44.40 3.04
C PHE A 47 -15.14 -44.66 3.67
N SER A 48 -14.64 -45.90 3.62
CA SER A 48 -13.27 -46.21 4.04
C SER A 48 -12.24 -45.43 3.23
N TYR A 49 -12.41 -45.32 1.90
CA TYR A 49 -11.53 -44.50 1.06
C TYR A 49 -11.68 -43.00 1.29
N VAL A 50 -12.86 -42.50 1.68
CA VAL A 50 -13.02 -41.10 2.10
C VAL A 50 -12.16 -40.81 3.33
N ILE A 51 -12.13 -41.72 4.31
CA ILE A 51 -11.29 -41.58 5.50
C ILE A 51 -9.81 -41.65 5.12
N LEU A 52 -9.43 -42.63 4.29
CA LEU A 52 -8.05 -42.85 3.88
C LEU A 52 -7.47 -41.67 3.06
N LEU A 53 -8.25 -41.17 2.09
CA LEU A 53 -7.85 -40.12 1.17
C LEU A 53 -8.11 -38.70 1.71
N ASN A 54 -8.55 -38.56 2.96
CA ASN A 54 -8.66 -37.26 3.65
C ASN A 54 -7.30 -36.52 3.72
N THR A 55 -6.21 -37.26 3.53
CA THR A 55 -4.85 -36.73 3.49
C THR A 55 -4.53 -35.85 2.27
N VAL A 56 -5.42 -35.78 1.25
CA VAL A 56 -5.27 -34.90 0.08
C VAL A 56 -5.30 -33.41 0.48
N VAL A 57 -6.20 -33.03 1.38
CA VAL A 57 -6.28 -31.67 1.94
C VAL A 57 -6.17 -31.80 3.46
N PRO A 58 -4.94 -31.89 3.99
CA PRO A 58 -4.76 -32.17 5.41
C PRO A 58 -5.08 -30.94 6.25
N ILE A 59 -5.56 -31.18 7.47
CA ILE A 59 -5.81 -30.15 8.48
C ILE A 59 -4.55 -29.31 8.76
N SER A 60 -3.36 -29.91 8.61
CA SER A 60 -2.09 -29.21 8.80
C SER A 60 -1.86 -28.07 7.80
N LEU A 61 -2.53 -28.05 6.63
CA LEU A 61 -2.44 -26.94 5.68
C LEU A 61 -2.83 -25.62 6.34
N TYR A 62 -4.02 -25.58 6.94
CA TYR A 62 -4.57 -24.37 7.54
C TYR A 62 -3.71 -23.90 8.72
N ILE A 63 -3.28 -24.82 9.57
CA ILE A 63 -2.44 -24.49 10.73
C ILE A 63 -1.07 -23.93 10.27
N SER A 64 -0.47 -24.52 9.25
CA SER A 64 0.80 -24.04 8.69
C SER A 64 0.68 -22.66 8.05
N ILE A 65 -0.40 -22.39 7.30
CA ILE A 65 -0.66 -21.06 6.71
C ILE A 65 -0.79 -20.01 7.80
N GLU A 66 -1.61 -20.26 8.83
CA GLU A 66 -1.79 -19.32 9.94
C GLU A 66 -0.49 -19.07 10.71
N PHE A 67 0.32 -20.11 10.92
CA PHE A 67 1.64 -19.95 11.55
C PHE A 67 2.58 -19.09 10.71
N ILE A 68 2.63 -19.32 9.39
CA ILE A 68 3.44 -18.53 8.46
C ILE A 68 2.98 -17.07 8.47
N ARG A 69 1.67 -16.83 8.38
CA ARG A 69 1.07 -15.49 8.42
C ARG A 69 1.43 -14.74 9.71
N LEU A 70 1.29 -15.38 10.88
CA LEU A 70 1.68 -14.79 12.15
C LEU A 70 3.17 -14.45 12.20
N PHE A 71 4.01 -15.34 11.67
CA PHE A 71 5.45 -15.11 11.61
C PHE A 71 5.81 -13.93 10.68
N GLN A 72 5.19 -13.86 9.50
CA GLN A 72 5.37 -12.75 8.56
C GLN A 72 4.92 -11.41 9.17
N SER A 73 3.79 -11.38 9.89
CA SER A 73 3.35 -10.18 10.61
C SER A 73 4.37 -9.73 11.67
N LYS A 74 5.01 -10.67 12.38
CA LYS A 74 6.08 -10.33 13.34
C LYS A 74 7.33 -9.78 12.66
N TRP A 75 7.64 -10.21 11.44
CA TRP A 75 8.74 -9.64 10.66
C TRP A 75 8.47 -8.18 10.25
N ILE A 76 7.21 -7.83 10.00
CA ILE A 76 6.80 -6.44 9.77
C ILE A 76 6.98 -5.64 11.06
N ASP A 77 6.51 -6.17 12.20
CA ASP A 77 6.61 -5.52 13.52
C ASP A 77 8.07 -5.26 13.96
N TRP A 78 8.99 -6.17 13.63
CA TRP A 78 10.40 -6.11 14.04
C TRP A 78 11.32 -5.40 13.05
N ASP A 79 10.78 -4.82 11.97
CA ASP A 79 11.61 -4.15 10.97
C ASP A 79 12.04 -2.75 11.44
N ASN A 80 13.29 -2.64 11.90
CA ASN A 80 13.89 -1.38 12.34
C ASN A 80 13.89 -0.28 11.26
N SER A 81 13.84 -0.64 9.97
CA SER A 81 13.77 0.35 8.90
C SER A 81 12.38 1.01 8.77
N MET A 82 11.36 0.47 9.43
CA MET A 82 10.01 1.05 9.51
C MET A 82 9.70 1.59 10.92
N TYR A 83 10.73 1.86 11.71
CA TYR A 83 10.62 2.53 13.01
C TYR A 83 10.70 4.04 12.84
N TYR A 84 9.75 4.77 13.40
CA TYR A 84 9.72 6.22 13.40
C TYR A 84 10.20 6.74 14.76
N GLU A 85 11.41 7.29 14.76
CA GLU A 85 12.10 7.76 15.96
C GLU A 85 11.39 8.91 16.70
N PRO A 86 10.86 9.97 16.02
CA PRO A 86 10.26 11.12 16.71
C PRO A 86 9.07 10.76 17.62
N ASP A 87 8.17 9.88 17.16
CA ASP A 87 6.99 9.47 17.93
C ASP A 87 7.19 8.11 18.64
N ASN A 88 8.38 7.51 18.51
CA ASN A 88 8.67 6.15 18.99
C ASN A 88 7.60 5.15 18.51
N THR A 89 7.25 5.22 17.23
CA THR A 89 6.22 4.36 16.63
C THR A 89 6.86 3.35 15.68
N GLN A 90 6.64 2.06 15.96
CA GLN A 90 7.02 0.97 15.06
C GLN A 90 5.86 0.63 14.12
N ALA A 91 6.16 0.06 12.95
CA ALA A 91 5.15 -0.57 12.13
C ALA A 91 4.46 -1.70 12.91
N GLN A 92 3.14 -1.85 12.76
CA GLN A 92 2.38 -2.91 13.43
C GLN A 92 1.42 -3.57 12.45
N ALA A 93 1.53 -4.89 12.32
CA ALA A 93 0.55 -5.72 11.64
C ALA A 93 -0.53 -6.16 12.64
N ARG A 94 -1.71 -5.54 12.56
CA ARG A 94 -2.85 -5.84 13.44
C ARG A 94 -3.66 -7.02 12.93
N THR A 95 -3.73 -7.17 11.60
CA THR A 95 -4.38 -8.29 10.93
C THR A 95 -3.32 -9.18 10.25
N ALA A 96 -3.19 -10.43 10.69
CA ALA A 96 -2.17 -11.34 10.15
C ALA A 96 -2.60 -12.04 8.85
N SER A 97 -3.89 -12.09 8.55
CA SER A 97 -4.45 -12.85 7.42
C SER A 97 -4.28 -12.20 6.05
N LEU A 98 -3.75 -10.97 5.99
CA LEU A 98 -3.71 -10.14 4.78
C LEU A 98 -2.28 -9.92 4.22
N ASN A 99 -1.27 -10.58 4.80
CA ASN A 99 0.13 -10.29 4.46
C ASN A 99 0.46 -10.60 2.98
N GLU A 100 -0.14 -11.64 2.39
CA GLU A 100 0.02 -11.94 0.97
C GLU A 100 -0.69 -10.95 0.05
N GLU A 101 -1.82 -10.37 0.49
CA GLU A 101 -2.59 -9.40 -0.30
C GLU A 101 -1.79 -8.10 -0.45
N LEU A 102 -0.92 -7.78 0.51
CA LEU A 102 0.05 -6.68 0.38
C LEU A 102 0.98 -6.82 -0.84
N GLY A 103 1.16 -8.02 -1.39
CA GLY A 103 1.95 -8.28 -2.59
C GLY A 103 1.18 -8.16 -3.90
N GLN A 104 -0.12 -7.84 -3.84
CA GLN A 104 -1.04 -7.89 -4.99
C GLN A 104 -1.83 -6.59 -5.18
N ILE A 105 -1.51 -5.52 -4.46
CA ILE A 105 -2.23 -4.25 -4.51
C ILE A 105 -2.02 -3.58 -5.86
N GLU A 106 -3.11 -3.08 -6.44
CA GLU A 106 -3.08 -2.34 -7.71
C GLU A 106 -3.52 -0.89 -7.55
N TYR A 107 -4.40 -0.61 -6.59
CA TYR A 107 -4.90 0.73 -6.32
C TYR A 107 -4.62 1.14 -4.87
N ILE A 108 -4.09 2.35 -4.69
CA ILE A 108 -3.92 2.99 -3.39
C ILE A 108 -4.79 4.24 -3.36
N PHE A 109 -5.70 4.30 -2.39
CA PHE A 109 -6.46 5.50 -2.07
C PHE A 109 -5.81 6.20 -0.88
N SER A 110 -5.36 7.43 -1.08
CA SER A 110 -4.67 8.21 -0.05
C SER A 110 -5.46 9.47 0.29
N ASP A 111 -5.57 9.79 1.57
CA ASP A 111 -5.90 11.16 1.97
C ASP A 111 -4.69 12.10 1.75
N LYS A 112 -4.96 13.41 1.71
CA LYS A 112 -3.94 14.46 1.54
C LYS A 112 -3.43 14.98 2.89
N THR A 113 -4.34 15.38 3.78
CA THR A 113 -4.00 16.06 5.04
C THR A 113 -3.54 15.01 6.04
N GLY A 114 -2.44 15.27 6.75
CA GLY A 114 -1.92 14.35 7.76
C GLY A 114 -1.32 13.03 7.22
N THR A 115 -1.63 12.66 5.97
CA THR A 115 -1.11 11.48 5.26
C THR A 115 0.02 11.83 4.29
N LEU A 116 -0.24 12.63 3.25
CA LEU A 116 0.80 13.08 2.31
C LEU A 116 1.53 14.31 2.83
N THR A 117 0.82 15.18 3.54
CA THR A 117 1.34 16.39 4.18
C THR A 117 1.58 16.17 5.68
N GLN A 118 2.55 16.89 6.25
CA GLN A 118 2.78 16.94 7.71
C GLN A 118 1.78 17.86 8.42
N ASN A 119 0.91 18.57 7.68
CA ASN A 119 0.06 19.65 8.18
C ASN A 119 0.89 20.77 8.87
N ILE A 120 2.12 20.98 8.40
CA ILE A 120 3.03 22.04 8.86
C ILE A 120 3.19 23.03 7.71
N MET A 121 2.69 24.24 7.91
CA MET A 121 2.81 25.34 6.97
C MET A 121 4.13 26.07 7.21
N THR A 122 4.96 26.22 6.19
CA THR A 122 6.25 26.91 6.30
C THR A 122 6.35 28.07 5.31
N PHE A 123 6.81 29.22 5.76
CA PHE A 123 7.04 30.36 4.88
C PHE A 123 8.34 30.15 4.08
N LYS A 124 8.25 30.15 2.74
CA LYS A 124 9.36 29.77 1.86
C LYS A 124 9.90 30.88 1.00
N LYS A 125 9.02 31.67 0.39
CA LYS A 125 9.40 32.74 -0.53
C LYS A 125 8.53 33.97 -0.27
N CYS A 126 9.04 35.13 -0.66
CA CYS A 126 8.22 36.33 -0.72
C CYS A 126 8.71 37.21 -1.85
N SER A 127 7.82 38.05 -2.38
CA SER A 127 8.24 39.16 -3.22
C SER A 127 7.88 40.46 -2.54
N ILE A 128 8.83 41.39 -2.49
CA ILE A 128 8.64 42.71 -1.88
C ILE A 128 8.99 43.75 -2.95
N ARG A 129 8.05 44.65 -3.27
CA ARG A 129 8.19 45.70 -4.30
C ARG A 129 8.74 45.20 -5.65
N GLY A 130 8.33 44.00 -6.07
CA GLY A 130 8.74 43.42 -7.35
C GLY A 130 10.14 42.77 -7.34
N LYS A 131 10.76 42.56 -6.18
CA LYS A 131 11.95 41.72 -6.00
C LYS A 131 11.57 40.41 -5.32
N LEU A 132 11.97 39.26 -5.87
CA LEU A 132 11.71 37.93 -5.30
C LEU A 132 12.85 37.53 -4.35
N TYR A 133 12.49 36.99 -3.19
CA TYR A 133 13.39 36.52 -2.16
C TYR A 133 13.06 35.07 -1.78
N GLY A 134 14.08 34.32 -1.36
CA GLY A 134 13.95 32.89 -1.03
C GLY A 134 14.09 31.96 -2.23
N ASP A 135 14.45 32.50 -3.40
CA ASP A 135 14.71 31.71 -4.61
C ASP A 135 16.16 31.26 -4.62
N ILE A 136 16.41 29.96 -4.43
CA ILE A 136 17.76 29.39 -4.42
C ILE A 136 18.17 29.12 -5.89
N PRO A 137 19.32 29.61 -6.37
CA PRO A 137 19.76 29.31 -7.73
C PRO A 137 20.12 27.83 -7.90
N ASN A 138 19.35 27.14 -8.76
CA ASN A 138 19.52 25.80 -9.35
C ASN A 138 19.50 24.57 -8.41
N GLU A 139 18.37 23.83 -8.47
CA GLU A 139 18.13 22.53 -7.81
C GLU A 139 18.73 21.30 -8.53
N ASN A 140 19.44 21.48 -9.66
CA ASN A 140 19.91 20.37 -10.51
C ASN A 140 21.32 19.83 -10.19
N ASP A 141 21.95 20.24 -9.09
CA ASP A 141 23.29 19.77 -8.71
C ASP A 141 23.29 19.27 -7.27
N ASP A 142 23.30 17.94 -7.08
CA ASP A 142 23.25 17.26 -5.77
C ASP A 142 24.36 17.73 -4.81
N ASN A 143 25.46 18.26 -5.35
CA ASN A 143 26.57 18.84 -4.56
C ASN A 143 26.20 20.15 -3.84
N ASN A 144 25.24 20.92 -4.37
CA ASN A 144 24.80 22.18 -3.75
C ASN A 144 23.79 21.98 -2.61
N ARG A 145 23.07 20.85 -2.57
CA ARG A 145 22.15 20.51 -1.47
C ARG A 145 22.89 20.42 -0.12
N ILE A 146 24.00 19.68 -0.09
CA ILE A 146 24.81 19.50 1.13
C ILE A 146 25.48 20.83 1.54
N ALA A 147 25.93 21.63 0.58
CA ALA A 147 26.52 22.95 0.83
C ALA A 147 25.50 23.97 1.38
N ASN A 148 24.23 23.88 0.96
CA ASN A 148 23.15 24.77 1.39
C ASN A 148 22.51 24.34 2.72
N GLU A 149 22.42 23.03 3.02
CA GLU A 149 22.08 22.53 4.36
C GLU A 149 23.07 23.02 5.42
N LEU A 150 24.36 23.14 5.05
CA LEU A 150 25.41 23.70 5.91
C LEU A 150 25.34 25.22 6.12
N GLN A 151 24.50 25.95 5.37
CA GLN A 151 24.37 27.41 5.46
C GLN A 151 22.97 27.88 5.93
N ALA A 152 22.30 27.15 6.80
CA ALA A 152 21.18 27.72 7.56
C ALA A 152 21.69 28.94 8.36
N ILE A 153 21.18 30.13 8.04
CA ILE A 153 21.66 31.38 8.65
C ILE A 153 21.09 31.47 10.07
N LYS A 154 21.94 31.74 11.06
CA LYS A 154 21.49 31.97 12.44
C LYS A 154 20.64 33.25 12.51
N PHE A 155 19.36 33.09 12.83
CA PHE A 155 18.40 34.18 12.99
C PHE A 155 18.59 34.95 14.32
N ILE A 156 17.98 36.14 14.38
CA ILE A 156 18.00 37.05 15.54
C ILE A 156 17.24 36.46 16.74
N GLU A 157 16.14 35.74 16.50
CA GLU A 157 15.42 34.94 17.50
C GLU A 157 15.32 33.48 16.99
N GLN A 158 15.85 32.53 17.76
CA GLN A 158 15.93 31.11 17.34
C GLN A 158 14.58 30.41 17.49
N ASP A 159 14.00 30.03 16.35
CA ASP A 159 13.02 28.95 16.28
C ASP A 159 13.67 27.78 15.53
N ASN A 160 13.76 26.62 16.17
CA ASN A 160 14.46 25.44 15.60
C ASN A 160 13.78 24.92 14.32
N ASN A 161 12.51 25.30 14.09
CA ASN A 161 11.71 24.80 12.98
C ASN A 161 11.66 25.76 11.77
N PHE A 162 12.18 26.98 11.88
CA PHE A 162 12.18 27.95 10.77
C PHE A 162 13.53 27.94 10.05
N VAL A 163 13.53 27.68 8.74
CA VAL A 163 14.75 27.62 7.93
C VAL A 163 14.61 28.56 6.72
N TRP A 164 15.58 29.47 6.56
CA TRP A 164 15.67 30.40 5.44
C TRP A 164 17.08 30.40 4.89
N TYR A 165 17.19 30.41 3.56
CA TYR A 165 18.46 30.22 2.86
C TYR A 165 18.98 31.51 2.18
N ASP A 166 18.11 32.47 1.90
CA ASP A 166 18.49 33.67 1.14
C ASP A 166 19.07 34.76 2.05
N LYS A 167 20.40 34.95 1.96
CA LYS A 167 21.15 35.99 2.68
C LYS A 167 20.75 37.41 2.27
N THR A 168 20.31 37.62 1.03
CA THR A 168 20.07 38.98 0.51
C THR A 168 18.96 39.69 1.26
N LEU A 169 17.94 38.96 1.71
CA LEU A 169 16.85 39.51 2.51
C LEU A 169 17.33 39.93 3.90
N ILE A 170 18.13 39.09 4.56
CA ILE A 170 18.69 39.36 5.88
C ILE A 170 19.63 40.56 5.81
N ASP A 171 20.51 40.63 4.82
CA ASP A 171 21.40 41.78 4.61
C ASP A 171 20.62 43.08 4.36
N THR A 172 19.49 43.01 3.64
CA THR A 172 18.62 44.17 3.39
C THR A 172 17.95 44.64 4.68
N ILE A 173 17.48 43.70 5.50
CA ILE A 173 16.90 43.97 6.81
C ILE A 173 17.97 44.59 7.74
N ASP A 174 19.17 44.01 7.81
CA ASP A 174 20.28 44.45 8.68
C ASP A 174 20.78 45.86 8.36
N LYS A 175 20.89 46.19 7.08
CA LYS A 175 21.23 47.56 6.65
C LYS A 175 20.15 48.58 7.02
N ASN A 176 18.91 48.14 7.23
CA ASN A 176 17.77 48.98 7.62
C ASN A 176 17.52 50.18 6.68
N GLU A 177 17.96 50.07 5.42
CA GLU A 177 17.91 51.11 4.40
C GLU A 177 16.57 51.11 3.63
N ASP A 178 15.87 49.97 3.57
CA ASP A 178 14.65 49.81 2.79
C ASP A 178 13.39 49.85 3.65
N ASN A 179 12.65 50.95 3.57
CA ASN A 179 11.42 51.16 4.33
C ASN A 179 10.32 50.18 3.92
N ASP A 180 10.32 49.68 2.67
CA ASP A 180 9.27 48.79 2.17
C ASP A 180 9.38 47.38 2.77
N VAL A 181 10.60 46.87 3.00
CA VAL A 181 10.84 45.58 3.67
C VAL A 181 10.38 45.65 5.13
N ASN A 182 10.67 46.76 5.82
CA ASN A 182 10.19 46.98 7.18
C ASN A 182 8.65 47.04 7.23
N HIS A 183 8.00 47.74 6.29
CA HIS A 183 6.54 47.76 6.19
C HIS A 183 5.95 46.38 5.89
N PHE A 184 6.62 45.56 5.07
CA PHE A 184 6.20 44.20 4.75
C PHE A 184 6.16 43.30 5.98
N PHE A 185 7.23 43.22 6.76
CA PHE A 185 7.25 42.39 7.97
C PHE A 185 6.42 42.98 9.11
N THR A 186 6.32 44.31 9.20
CA THR A 186 5.38 44.97 10.12
C THR A 186 3.95 44.58 9.80
N HIS A 187 3.58 44.52 8.52
CA HIS A 187 2.26 44.07 8.08
C HIS A 187 1.99 42.63 8.56
N LEU A 188 2.94 41.71 8.33
CA LEU A 188 2.81 40.32 8.77
C LEU A 188 2.66 40.17 10.30
N ALA A 189 3.32 41.02 11.08
CA ALA A 189 3.24 41.03 12.54
C ALA A 189 2.00 41.78 13.10
N LEU A 190 1.20 42.45 12.26
CA LEU A 190 0.04 43.24 12.70
C LEU A 190 -1.30 42.69 12.18
N CYS A 191 -1.36 42.29 10.90
CA CYS A 191 -2.60 41.88 10.26
C CYS A 191 -2.85 40.37 10.44
N HIS A 192 -3.22 39.95 11.65
CA HIS A 192 -3.55 38.55 11.94
C HIS A 192 -4.46 38.40 13.17
N THR A 193 -5.01 37.19 13.36
CA THR A 193 -5.81 36.85 14.54
C THR A 193 -5.04 36.08 15.62
N VAL A 194 -3.78 35.71 15.36
CA VAL A 194 -2.90 34.94 16.26
C VAL A 194 -2.87 35.48 17.69
N VAL A 195 -2.89 34.56 18.65
CA VAL A 195 -2.76 34.80 20.09
C VAL A 195 -1.42 34.25 20.57
N THR A 196 -0.83 34.91 21.56
CA THR A 196 0.43 34.51 22.18
C THR A 196 0.21 33.88 23.54
N GLU A 197 0.95 32.80 23.80
CA GLU A 197 1.14 32.22 25.13
C GLU A 197 2.64 32.26 25.47
N GLU A 198 2.98 32.67 26.69
CA GLU A 198 4.36 32.61 27.18
C GLU A 198 4.54 31.30 27.97
N GLN A 199 5.45 30.43 27.49
CA GLN A 199 5.91 29.23 28.21
C GLN A 199 7.45 29.24 28.21
N ASP A 200 8.06 29.12 29.39
CA ASP A 200 9.52 29.01 29.57
C ASP A 200 10.34 30.07 28.81
N ASP A 201 9.97 31.36 28.94
CA ASP A 201 10.56 32.52 28.24
C ASP A 201 10.50 32.44 26.70
N LYS A 202 9.67 31.55 26.14
CA LYS A 202 9.38 31.46 24.71
C LYS A 202 7.94 31.86 24.42
N ILE A 203 7.76 32.64 23.34
CA ILE A 203 6.46 33.01 22.82
C ILE A 203 5.96 31.88 21.92
N ILE A 204 4.82 31.28 22.26
CA ILE A 204 4.13 30.28 21.45
C ILE A 204 2.96 30.97 20.76
N TYR A 205 2.87 30.80 19.44
CA TYR A 205 1.78 31.34 18.63
C TYR A 205 0.68 30.31 18.44
N GLN A 206 -0.54 30.67 18.82
CA GLN A 206 -1.75 29.91 18.53
C GLN A 206 -2.62 30.68 17.53
N ALA A 207 -3.00 30.03 16.44
CA ALA A 207 -3.77 30.64 15.36
C ALA A 207 -4.94 29.73 14.96
N GLN A 208 -6.02 30.33 14.46
CA GLN A 208 -7.14 29.57 13.88
C GLN A 208 -6.77 28.90 12.54
N SER A 209 -5.81 29.48 11.83
CA SER A 209 -5.30 28.96 10.56
C SER A 209 -3.78 28.76 10.66
N PRO A 210 -3.26 27.61 10.20
CA PRO A 210 -1.82 27.34 10.22
C PRO A 210 -1.05 28.28 9.28
N ASP A 211 -1.70 28.79 8.21
CA ASP A 211 -1.13 29.78 7.30
C ASP A 211 -0.80 31.09 8.05
N GLU A 212 -1.68 31.55 8.95
CA GLU A 212 -1.40 32.73 9.79
C GLU A 212 -0.27 32.47 10.77
N ASN A 213 -0.21 31.28 11.36
CA ASN A 213 0.85 30.90 12.28
C ASN A 213 2.22 30.94 11.57
N ALA A 214 2.30 30.38 10.36
CA ALA A 214 3.52 30.40 9.55
C ALA A 214 3.99 31.82 9.23
N LEU A 215 3.06 32.73 8.88
CA LEU A 215 3.38 34.13 8.58
C LEU A 215 3.91 34.90 9.79
N VAL A 216 3.28 34.75 10.96
CA VAL A 216 3.69 35.44 12.19
C VAL A 216 5.00 34.86 12.72
N THR A 217 5.18 33.54 12.63
CA THR A 217 6.43 32.87 12.98
C THR A 217 7.57 33.34 12.07
N ALA A 218 7.33 33.47 10.77
CA ALA A 218 8.32 34.04 9.85
C ALA A 218 8.67 35.48 10.23
N ALA A 219 7.67 36.34 10.50
CA ALA A 219 7.91 37.71 10.93
C ALA A 219 8.79 37.77 12.18
N ARG A 220 8.52 36.92 13.19
CA ARG A 220 9.36 36.77 14.38
C ARG A 220 10.79 36.41 14.03
N SER A 221 11.00 35.39 13.20
CA SER A 221 12.34 34.93 12.81
C SER A 221 13.16 36.00 12.09
N PHE A 222 12.53 36.92 11.37
CA PHE A 222 13.17 38.09 10.76
C PHE A 222 13.32 39.30 11.71
N GLY A 223 12.98 39.16 13.00
CA GLY A 223 13.14 40.20 14.02
C GLY A 223 11.91 41.10 14.23
N PHE A 224 10.74 40.71 13.72
CA PHE A 224 9.46 41.40 13.88
C PHE A 224 8.51 40.53 14.71
N ALA A 225 8.80 40.40 16.01
CA ALA A 225 8.09 39.47 16.89
C ALA A 225 6.81 40.09 17.43
N PHE A 226 5.66 39.48 17.12
CA PHE A 226 4.40 39.81 17.79
C PHE A 226 4.46 39.34 19.24
N VAL A 227 4.22 40.25 20.20
CA VAL A 227 4.34 39.97 21.65
C VAL A 227 2.98 39.75 22.28
N ASN A 228 2.09 40.74 22.21
CA ASN A 228 0.74 40.62 22.74
C ASN A 228 -0.24 41.57 22.02
N ARG A 229 -1.52 41.29 22.19
CA ARG A 229 -2.62 42.13 21.72
C ARG A 229 -3.63 42.35 22.82
N THR A 230 -3.99 43.61 23.04
CA THR A 230 -5.15 44.02 23.85
C THR A 230 -6.30 44.44 22.93
N GLN A 231 -7.46 44.81 23.49
CA GLN A 231 -8.58 45.32 22.70
C GLN A 231 -8.28 46.66 22.00
N SER A 232 -7.29 47.41 22.46
CA SER A 232 -6.97 48.76 21.98
C SER A 232 -5.54 48.93 21.48
N SER A 233 -4.67 47.94 21.66
CA SER A 233 -3.27 48.03 21.22
C SER A 233 -2.68 46.69 20.82
N ILE A 234 -1.71 46.73 19.90
CA ILE A 234 -0.88 45.60 19.49
C ILE A 234 0.57 45.95 19.80
N THR A 235 1.27 45.08 20.52
CA THR A 235 2.68 45.27 20.87
C THR A 235 3.56 44.37 20.00
N VAL A 236 4.48 44.97 19.27
CA VAL A 236 5.45 44.27 18.40
C VAL A 236 6.86 44.62 18.86
N ARG A 237 7.72 43.61 18.96
CA ARG A 237 9.14 43.77 19.22
C ARG A 237 9.89 43.79 17.89
N PHE A 238 10.39 44.97 17.53
CA PHE A 238 11.29 45.19 16.41
C PHE A 238 12.73 45.03 16.90
N ARG A 239 13.30 43.83 16.71
CA ARG A 239 14.62 43.45 17.21
C ARG A 239 14.73 43.66 18.72
N ASN A 240 15.40 44.74 19.15
CA ASN A 240 15.58 45.08 20.56
C ASN A 240 14.65 46.20 21.05
N LYS A 241 13.77 46.74 20.19
CA LYS A 241 12.84 47.81 20.54
C LYS A 241 11.41 47.29 20.57
N ILE A 242 10.71 47.53 21.67
CA ILE A 242 9.29 47.24 21.78
C ILE A 242 8.53 48.48 21.34
N GLU A 243 7.63 48.32 20.38
CA GLU A 243 6.74 49.38 19.93
C GLU A 243 5.28 48.93 20.07
N THR A 244 4.43 49.88 20.50
CA THR A 244 3.00 49.67 20.68
C THR A 244 2.22 50.46 19.63
N PHE A 245 1.36 49.77 18.90
CA PHE A 245 0.42 50.34 17.94
C PHE A 245 -0.95 50.45 18.57
N ASP A 246 -1.64 51.57 18.37
CA ASP A 246 -3.05 51.69 18.76
C ASP A 246 -3.90 50.93 17.73
N LEU A 247 -4.60 49.89 18.17
CA LEU A 247 -5.50 49.12 17.33
C LEU A 247 -6.84 49.84 17.24
N LEU A 248 -7.21 50.29 16.04
CA LEU A 248 -8.47 51.01 15.83
C LEU A 248 -9.59 50.05 15.42
N ASN A 249 -9.35 49.22 14.38
CA ASN A 249 -10.33 48.28 13.86
C ASN A 249 -9.66 47.05 13.23
N ILE A 250 -10.27 45.89 13.41
CA ILE A 250 -9.98 44.66 12.67
C ILE A 250 -11.16 44.41 11.72
N LEU A 251 -10.86 44.11 10.46
CA LEU A 251 -11.81 43.70 9.44
C LEU A 251 -11.56 42.21 9.18
N ASP A 252 -12.40 41.37 9.78
CA ASP A 252 -12.20 39.93 9.82
C ASP A 252 -12.27 39.29 8.42
N PHE A 253 -11.59 38.15 8.31
CA PHE A 253 -11.66 37.30 7.13
C PHE A 253 -13.07 36.71 6.97
N ASN A 254 -13.59 36.71 5.74
CA ASN A 254 -14.81 36.02 5.37
C ASN A 254 -14.60 35.31 4.01
N ASN A 255 -15.20 34.13 3.83
CA ASN A 255 -15.12 33.32 2.59
C ASN A 255 -15.59 34.07 1.34
N TYR A 256 -16.53 35.02 1.49
CA TYR A 256 -16.98 35.88 0.38
C TYR A 256 -15.94 36.95 0.03
N ARG A 257 -15.32 37.58 1.04
CA ARG A 257 -14.38 38.69 0.86
C ARG A 257 -12.95 38.23 0.53
N LYS A 258 -12.56 37.04 0.98
CA LYS A 258 -11.24 36.39 0.78
C LYS A 258 -10.03 37.26 1.13
N ARG A 259 -10.18 38.15 2.12
CA ARG A 259 -9.14 39.05 2.63
C ARG A 259 -9.41 39.43 4.08
N MET A 260 -8.37 39.88 4.77
CA MET A 260 -8.42 40.40 6.14
C MET A 260 -7.70 41.75 6.17
N SER A 261 -8.16 42.68 7.01
CA SER A 261 -7.47 43.95 7.19
C SER A 261 -7.40 44.41 8.64
N VAL A 262 -6.41 45.22 8.94
CA VAL A 262 -6.16 45.81 10.25
C VAL A 262 -5.87 47.30 10.08
N ILE A 263 -6.52 48.13 10.90
CA ILE A 263 -6.30 49.57 10.95
C ILE A 263 -5.62 49.91 12.27
N VAL A 264 -4.41 50.46 12.17
CA VAL A 264 -3.60 50.84 13.32
C VAL A 264 -3.24 52.32 13.26
N ARG A 265 -2.98 52.91 14.42
CA ARG A 265 -2.42 54.26 14.55
C ARG A 265 -1.05 54.20 15.20
N LYS A 266 -0.08 54.87 14.59
CA LYS A 266 1.31 55.02 15.09
C LYS A 266 1.79 56.44 14.84
N HIS A 267 2.30 57.11 15.88
CA HIS A 267 2.83 58.49 15.81
C HIS A 267 1.92 59.50 15.10
N GLY A 268 0.60 59.36 15.25
CA GLY A 268 -0.40 60.25 14.62
C GLY A 268 -0.82 59.86 13.20
N GLN A 269 -0.14 58.91 12.56
CA GLN A 269 -0.53 58.35 11.25
C GLN A 269 -1.46 57.16 11.43
N ILE A 270 -2.50 57.07 10.58
CA ILE A 270 -3.42 55.93 10.54
C ILE A 270 -3.11 55.11 9.29
N ILE A 271 -2.81 53.83 9.48
CA ILE A 271 -2.41 52.92 8.41
C ILE A 271 -3.38 51.75 8.36
N LEU A 272 -3.91 51.46 7.17
CA LEU A 272 -4.64 50.26 6.83
C LEU A 272 -3.68 49.24 6.22
N TYR A 273 -3.62 48.06 6.80
CA TYR A 273 -2.91 46.89 6.29
C TYR A 273 -3.93 45.84 5.83
N CYS A 274 -3.79 45.33 4.61
CA CYS A 274 -4.73 44.38 3.99
C CYS A 274 -3.99 43.19 3.38
N LYS A 275 -4.33 41.97 3.80
CA LYS A 275 -3.82 40.72 3.23
C LYS A 275 -4.96 39.90 2.60
N GLY A 276 -4.73 39.31 1.44
CA GLY A 276 -5.76 38.51 0.77
C GLY A 276 -5.30 37.77 -0.47
N ALA A 277 -6.25 37.14 -1.16
CA ALA A 277 -5.99 36.49 -2.45
C ALA A 277 -5.50 37.50 -3.50
N ASP A 278 -4.70 37.03 -4.44
CA ASP A 278 -4.09 37.79 -5.54
C ASP A 278 -5.10 38.59 -6.36
N SER A 279 -6.12 37.92 -6.91
CA SER A 279 -7.21 38.53 -7.69
C SER A 279 -7.98 39.59 -6.91
N VAL A 280 -8.19 39.36 -5.62
CA VAL A 280 -8.97 40.25 -4.74
C VAL A 280 -8.20 41.51 -4.40
N ILE A 281 -6.90 41.39 -4.12
CA ILE A 281 -6.06 42.56 -3.83
C ILE A 281 -5.85 43.37 -5.12
N GLN A 282 -5.62 42.72 -6.26
CA GLN A 282 -5.38 43.36 -7.55
C GLN A 282 -6.47 44.37 -7.95
N GLU A 283 -7.74 44.03 -7.76
CA GLU A 283 -8.89 44.91 -8.08
C GLU A 283 -8.94 46.18 -7.24
N ARG A 284 -8.24 46.20 -6.09
CA ARG A 284 -8.32 47.26 -5.06
C ARG A 284 -7.05 48.10 -4.99
N LEU A 285 -6.06 47.81 -5.83
CA LEU A 285 -4.83 48.59 -5.93
C LEU A 285 -5.05 49.93 -6.62
N ASP A 286 -4.21 50.90 -6.26
CA ASP A 286 -4.14 52.17 -6.97
C ASP A 286 -3.68 51.95 -8.43
N PRO A 287 -4.28 52.63 -9.43
CA PRO A 287 -3.88 52.50 -10.83
C PRO A 287 -2.40 52.78 -11.13
N SER A 288 -1.72 53.54 -10.27
CA SER A 288 -0.28 53.83 -10.37
C SER A 288 0.63 52.62 -10.11
N GLU A 289 0.15 51.60 -9.40
CA GLU A 289 0.93 50.42 -8.99
C GLU A 289 0.91 49.29 -10.03
N LYS A 290 0.36 49.52 -11.23
CA LYS A 290 0.24 48.51 -12.30
C LYS A 290 1.57 47.86 -12.68
N ASN A 291 2.65 48.63 -12.73
CA ASN A 291 3.98 48.12 -13.11
C ASN A 291 4.51 47.11 -12.08
N ILE A 292 4.40 47.43 -10.78
CA ILE A 292 4.83 46.54 -9.68
C ILE A 292 3.90 45.33 -9.61
N MET A 293 2.61 45.52 -9.87
CA MET A 293 1.65 44.41 -9.95
C MET A 293 2.01 43.43 -11.07
N THR A 294 2.46 43.91 -12.23
CA THR A 294 2.84 43.02 -13.34
C THR A 294 4.06 42.17 -12.99
N LEU A 295 5.11 42.78 -12.41
CA LEU A 295 6.27 42.03 -11.92
C LEU A 295 5.89 41.03 -10.82
N THR A 296 5.04 41.45 -9.88
CA THR A 296 4.57 40.58 -8.79
C THR A 296 3.69 39.46 -9.34
N HIS A 297 2.93 39.69 -10.40
CA HIS A 297 2.10 38.69 -11.07
C HIS A 297 2.95 37.59 -11.71
N ASP A 298 4.05 37.95 -12.37
CA ASP A 298 5.01 36.96 -12.91
C ASP A 298 5.60 36.11 -11.77
N HIS A 299 5.94 36.73 -10.64
CA HIS A 299 6.41 36.00 -9.46
C HIS A 299 5.33 35.10 -8.84
N LEU A 300 4.08 35.57 -8.75
CA LEU A 300 2.94 34.78 -8.28
C LEU A 300 2.78 33.52 -9.13
N HIS A 301 2.83 33.67 -10.46
CA HIS A 301 2.71 32.54 -11.38
C HIS A 301 3.87 31.55 -11.21
N LYS A 302 5.11 32.03 -11.06
CA LYS A 302 6.27 31.18 -10.78
C LYS A 302 6.10 30.41 -9.47
N VAL A 303 5.77 31.11 -8.39
CA VAL A 303 5.61 30.51 -7.05
C VAL A 303 4.42 29.54 -6.99
N ALA A 304 3.32 29.86 -7.68
CA ALA A 304 2.18 28.97 -7.80
C ALA A 304 2.52 27.68 -8.57
N SER A 305 3.38 27.77 -9.60
CA SER A 305 3.85 26.58 -10.33
C SER A 305 4.72 25.64 -9.49
N GLU A 306 5.34 26.14 -8.42
CA GLU A 306 6.07 25.34 -7.43
C GLU A 306 5.14 24.74 -6.35
N GLY A 307 3.82 24.97 -6.45
CA GLY A 307 2.82 24.43 -5.52
C GLY A 307 2.64 25.23 -4.23
N LEU A 308 3.26 26.41 -4.10
CA LEU A 308 3.21 27.24 -2.90
C LEU A 308 1.90 28.04 -2.82
N ARG A 309 1.35 28.18 -1.62
CA ARG A 309 0.17 29.03 -1.35
C ARG A 309 0.59 30.49 -1.30
N THR A 310 -0.04 31.31 -2.13
CA THR A 310 0.31 32.73 -2.25
C THR A 310 -0.71 33.65 -1.59
N LEU A 311 -0.25 34.69 -0.90
CA LEU A 311 -1.10 35.81 -0.45
C LEU A 311 -0.46 37.13 -0.86
N CYS A 312 -1.29 38.09 -1.27
CA CYS A 312 -0.86 39.46 -1.55
C CYS A 312 -1.05 40.36 -0.34
N LEU A 313 -0.10 41.27 -0.15
CA LEU A 313 -0.08 42.26 0.93
C LEU A 313 -0.17 43.67 0.33
N ALA A 314 -1.16 44.44 0.76
CA ALA A 314 -1.33 45.83 0.37
C ALA A 314 -1.53 46.72 1.62
N TRP A 315 -1.23 48.01 1.49
CA TRP A 315 -1.43 48.97 2.56
C TRP A 315 -1.85 50.34 2.04
N LYS A 316 -2.38 51.17 2.93
CA LYS A 316 -2.81 52.54 2.61
C LYS A 316 -2.72 53.42 3.84
N GLU A 317 -2.21 54.63 3.66
CA GLU A 317 -2.30 55.69 4.67
C GLU A 317 -3.67 56.35 4.59
N LEU A 318 -4.32 56.49 5.75
CA LEU A 318 -5.66 57.06 5.86
C LEU A 318 -5.61 58.43 6.55
N ASN A 319 -6.32 59.40 5.98
CA ASN A 319 -6.53 60.69 6.64
C ASN A 319 -7.37 60.52 7.90
N ALA A 320 -6.97 61.15 8.99
CA ALA A 320 -7.68 61.08 10.28
C ALA A 320 -9.16 61.49 10.16
N ASN A 321 -9.45 62.54 9.40
CA ASN A 321 -10.83 63.02 9.20
C ASN A 321 -11.71 62.04 8.42
N ASP A 322 -11.15 61.36 7.42
CA ASP A 322 -11.90 60.40 6.60
C ASP A 322 -12.13 59.11 7.38
N TYR A 323 -11.13 58.69 8.15
CA TYR A 323 -11.25 57.58 9.09
C TYR A 323 -12.33 57.84 10.15
N GLU A 324 -12.37 59.01 10.77
CA GLU A 324 -13.39 59.32 11.78
C GLU A 324 -14.81 59.31 11.22
N LYS A 325 -15.00 59.82 9.99
CA LYS A 325 -16.29 59.74 9.29
C LYS A 325 -16.68 58.28 9.04
N TRP A 326 -15.75 57.48 8.55
CA TRP A 326 -15.97 56.07 8.30
C TRP A 326 -16.24 55.28 9.59
N ALA A 327 -15.49 55.52 10.66
CA ALA A 327 -15.69 54.88 11.97
C ALA A 327 -17.06 55.20 12.57
N LYS A 328 -17.58 56.43 12.38
CA LYS A 328 -18.95 56.80 12.74
C LYS A 328 -19.99 56.03 11.92
N LYS A 329 -19.78 55.85 10.60
CA LYS A 329 -20.65 55.02 9.75
C LYS A 329 -20.62 53.56 10.20
N LEU A 330 -19.43 53.01 10.45
CA LEU A 330 -19.25 51.64 10.91
C LEU A 330 -19.96 51.40 12.24
N LYS A 331 -19.79 52.28 13.23
CA LYS A 331 -20.47 52.17 14.51
C LYS A 331 -21.99 52.14 14.37
N ARG A 332 -22.55 52.92 13.44
CA ARG A 332 -23.99 52.90 13.12
C ARG A 332 -24.42 51.59 12.47
N ALA A 333 -23.64 51.07 11.52
CA ALA A 333 -23.90 49.79 10.86
C ALA A 333 -23.83 48.61 11.86
N THR A 334 -22.83 48.59 12.76
CA THR A 334 -22.70 47.56 13.80
C THR A 334 -23.88 47.55 14.78
N THR A 335 -24.47 48.72 15.05
CA THR A 335 -25.67 48.84 15.91
C THR A 335 -26.99 48.61 15.16
N SER A 336 -26.97 48.43 13.83
CA SER A 336 -28.17 48.17 13.03
C SER A 336 -28.73 46.77 13.30
N MET A 337 -30.06 46.67 13.38
CA MET A 337 -30.77 45.39 13.52
C MET A 337 -31.12 44.75 12.18
N GLN A 338 -31.07 45.50 11.08
CA GLN A 338 -31.43 45.05 9.73
C GLN A 338 -30.22 45.11 8.79
N ARG A 339 -30.01 44.04 8.01
CA ARG A 339 -28.94 43.93 7.00
C ARG A 339 -27.54 44.32 7.52
N ARG A 340 -27.26 44.00 8.79
CA ARG A 340 -26.02 44.40 9.47
C ARG A 340 -24.77 43.92 8.74
N GLU A 341 -24.73 42.64 8.35
CA GLU A 341 -23.55 42.06 7.70
C GLU A 341 -23.27 42.71 6.34
N GLU A 342 -24.29 42.85 5.49
CA GLU A 342 -24.16 43.51 4.19
C GLU A 342 -23.70 44.97 4.31
N GLN A 343 -24.26 45.73 5.26
CA GLN A 343 -23.85 47.12 5.50
C GLN A 343 -22.40 47.24 5.97
N ILE A 344 -21.94 46.29 6.80
CA ILE A 344 -20.55 46.25 7.25
C ILE A 344 -19.63 45.91 6.08
N ASP A 345 -20.01 44.93 5.25
CA ASP A 345 -19.21 44.52 4.09
C ASP A 345 -19.08 45.64 3.05
N GLU A 346 -20.15 46.41 2.79
CA GLU A 346 -20.11 47.60 1.93
C GLU A 346 -19.14 48.67 2.47
N LEU A 347 -19.14 48.91 3.78
CA LEU A 347 -18.23 49.87 4.42
C LEU A 347 -16.78 49.38 4.41
N TYR A 348 -16.56 48.08 4.57
CA TYR A 348 -15.24 47.47 4.45
C TYR A 348 -14.71 47.63 3.02
N GLU A 349 -15.55 47.41 2.02
CA GLU A 349 -15.22 47.64 0.61
C GLU A 349 -14.94 49.13 0.30
N GLU A 350 -15.61 50.07 0.98
CA GLU A 350 -15.37 51.51 0.81
C GLU A 350 -13.94 51.91 1.21
N ILE A 351 -13.44 51.41 2.34
CA ILE A 351 -12.15 51.85 2.90
C ILE A 351 -10.93 51.18 2.25
N GLU A 352 -11.10 49.95 1.75
CA GLU A 352 -10.05 49.10 1.17
C GLU A 352 -9.72 49.40 -0.30
N LYS A 353 -10.21 50.50 -0.88
CA LYS A 353 -9.88 50.89 -2.27
C LYS A 353 -8.63 51.77 -2.36
N ASN A 354 -7.94 51.70 -3.51
CA ASN A 354 -6.75 52.49 -3.85
C ASN A 354 -5.59 52.24 -2.88
N MET A 355 -5.25 50.97 -2.66
CA MET A 355 -4.13 50.57 -1.82
C MET A 355 -2.82 50.46 -2.63
N LYS A 356 -1.68 50.58 -1.94
CA LYS A 356 -0.36 50.32 -2.51
C LYS A 356 0.05 48.87 -2.26
N LEU A 357 0.60 48.21 -3.28
CA LEU A 357 1.07 46.83 -3.16
C LEU A 357 2.44 46.80 -2.45
N LEU A 358 2.53 46.07 -1.34
CA LEU A 358 3.82 45.78 -0.70
C LEU A 358 4.50 44.58 -1.38
N GLY A 359 3.70 43.59 -1.74
CA GLY A 359 4.18 42.40 -2.43
C GLY A 359 3.35 41.16 -2.12
N MET A 360 4.00 40.00 -2.11
CA MET A 360 3.36 38.70 -1.86
C MET A 360 4.17 37.82 -0.91
N THR A 361 3.48 36.87 -0.27
CA THR A 361 4.05 35.80 0.52
C THR A 361 3.79 34.45 -0.14
N ALA A 362 4.65 33.48 0.13
CA ALA A 362 4.52 32.10 -0.35
C ALA A 362 4.73 31.13 0.80
N ILE A 363 3.73 30.28 1.03
CA ILE A 363 3.69 29.31 2.12
C ILE A 363 3.64 27.90 1.51
N GLU A 364 4.55 27.03 1.94
CA GLU A 364 4.55 25.61 1.58
C GLU A 364 3.74 24.80 2.60
N ASP A 365 2.84 23.96 2.09
CA ASP A 365 2.23 22.88 2.86
C ASP A 365 3.17 21.67 2.79
N LYS A 366 3.98 21.49 3.84
CA LYS A 366 5.13 20.60 3.79
C LYS A 366 4.68 19.13 3.66
N LEU A 367 5.21 18.42 2.67
CA LEU A 367 5.02 16.99 2.51
C LEU A 367 5.69 16.20 3.65
N GLN A 368 5.20 14.98 3.92
CA GLN A 368 5.97 14.04 4.73
C GLN A 368 7.28 13.65 4.03
N ASP A 369 8.28 13.29 4.84
CA ASP A 369 9.61 12.98 4.34
C ASP A 369 9.53 11.76 3.41
N GLY A 370 10.11 11.86 2.21
CA GLY A 370 10.17 10.75 1.26
C GLY A 370 8.89 10.46 0.47
N VAL A 371 7.83 11.27 0.60
CA VAL A 371 6.56 11.06 -0.14
C VAL A 371 6.75 11.05 -1.66
N PRO A 372 7.45 12.02 -2.29
CA PRO A 372 7.61 12.03 -3.75
C PRO A 372 8.35 10.79 -4.26
N GLN A 373 9.42 10.37 -3.57
CA GLN A 373 10.20 9.18 -3.95
C GLN A 373 9.39 7.89 -3.78
N CYS A 374 8.58 7.81 -2.72
CA CYS A 374 7.70 6.68 -2.48
C CYS A 374 6.65 6.55 -3.59
N ILE A 375 5.96 7.65 -3.94
CA ILE A 375 4.93 7.66 -5.00
C ILE A 375 5.54 7.28 -6.36
N GLU A 376 6.73 7.80 -6.68
CA GLU A 376 7.45 7.47 -7.90
C GLU A 376 7.74 5.96 -8.00
N ARG A 377 8.30 5.36 -6.95
CA ARG A 377 8.58 3.90 -6.89
C ARG A 377 7.33 3.04 -6.95
N LEU A 378 6.25 3.46 -6.28
CA LEU A 378 4.97 2.75 -6.35
C LEU A 378 4.35 2.83 -7.75
N THR A 379 4.51 3.96 -8.43
CA THR A 379 4.06 4.14 -9.82
C THR A 379 4.89 3.28 -10.79
N GLU A 380 6.21 3.17 -10.57
CA GLU A 380 7.08 2.23 -11.31
C GLU A 380 6.71 0.75 -11.10
N ALA A 381 6.07 0.42 -9.98
CA ALA A 381 5.50 -0.89 -9.70
C ALA A 381 4.10 -1.10 -10.33
N GLU A 382 3.66 -0.20 -11.22
CA GLU A 382 2.33 -0.18 -11.84
C GLU A 382 1.17 -0.04 -10.82
N ILE A 383 1.43 0.51 -9.63
CA ILE A 383 0.39 0.78 -8.63
C ILE A 383 -0.21 2.17 -8.89
N LYS A 384 -1.54 2.22 -9.09
CA LYS A 384 -2.27 3.47 -9.33
C LYS A 384 -2.64 4.14 -8.02
N ILE A 385 -2.29 5.41 -7.87
CA ILE A 385 -2.54 6.18 -6.65
C ILE A 385 -3.63 7.22 -6.91
N TRP A 386 -4.68 7.18 -6.10
CA TRP A 386 -5.82 8.09 -6.16
C TRP A 386 -5.86 8.92 -4.88
N MET A 387 -5.82 10.25 -5.01
CA MET A 387 -5.89 11.17 -3.88
C MET A 387 -7.34 11.57 -3.63
N LEU A 388 -7.87 11.31 -2.43
CA LEU A 388 -9.23 11.66 -2.05
C LEU A 388 -9.18 12.65 -0.89
N THR A 389 -9.48 13.93 -1.12
CA THR A 389 -9.30 14.98 -0.12
C THR A 389 -10.53 15.88 0.07
N GLY A 390 -10.71 16.37 1.30
CA GLY A 390 -11.69 17.42 1.63
C GLY A 390 -11.28 18.81 1.16
N ASP A 391 -10.05 18.99 0.68
CA ASP A 391 -9.50 20.29 0.28
C ASP A 391 -10.04 20.79 -1.07
N LYS A 392 -9.74 22.07 -1.36
CA LYS A 392 -10.05 22.71 -2.64
C LYS A 392 -9.18 22.14 -3.77
N ILE A 393 -9.67 22.30 -5.00
CA ILE A 393 -9.03 21.82 -6.23
C ILE A 393 -7.61 22.36 -6.34
N GLU A 394 -7.41 23.67 -6.14
CA GLU A 394 -6.12 24.31 -6.37
C GLU A 394 -5.06 23.77 -5.41
N THR A 395 -5.44 23.55 -4.14
CA THR A 395 -4.54 22.98 -3.13
C THR A 395 -4.22 21.51 -3.42
N ALA A 396 -5.23 20.72 -3.81
CA ALA A 396 -5.04 19.32 -4.13
C ALA A 396 -4.18 19.12 -5.40
N GLU A 397 -4.36 19.98 -6.40
CA GLU A 397 -3.57 19.99 -7.62
C GLU A 397 -2.11 20.35 -7.32
N ASN A 398 -1.85 21.39 -6.53
CA ASN A 398 -0.51 21.76 -6.10
C ASN A 398 0.20 20.63 -5.37
N ILE A 399 -0.47 19.99 -4.40
CA ILE A 399 0.10 18.81 -3.70
C ILE A 399 0.29 17.65 -4.68
N GLY A 400 -0.59 17.48 -5.66
CA GLY A 400 -0.43 16.51 -6.75
C GLY A 400 0.90 16.69 -7.50
N PHE A 401 1.26 17.93 -7.85
CA PHE A 401 2.55 18.26 -8.47
C PHE A 401 3.72 18.08 -7.50
N SER A 402 3.63 18.60 -6.27
CA SER A 402 4.71 18.47 -5.27
C SER A 402 5.05 17.01 -4.94
N CYS A 403 4.04 16.14 -4.92
CA CYS A 403 4.18 14.70 -4.70
C CYS A 403 4.62 13.90 -5.95
N ARG A 404 4.76 14.54 -7.12
CA ARG A 404 4.98 13.88 -8.42
C ARG A 404 3.87 12.90 -8.82
N LEU A 405 2.68 13.06 -8.25
CA LEU A 405 1.49 12.34 -8.69
C LEU A 405 0.99 12.91 -10.03
N LEU A 406 1.14 14.22 -10.20
CA LEU A 406 0.94 14.94 -11.45
C LEU A 406 2.31 15.35 -12.00
N THR A 407 2.46 15.32 -13.32
CA THR A 407 3.64 15.81 -14.03
C THR A 407 3.23 16.76 -15.16
N ASP A 408 4.12 17.65 -15.57
CA ASP A 408 3.83 18.67 -16.60
C ASP A 408 3.46 18.07 -17.96
N ASN A 409 3.92 16.83 -18.22
CA ASN A 409 3.66 16.09 -19.46
C ASN A 409 2.35 15.27 -19.42
N MET A 410 1.55 15.41 -18.34
CA MET A 410 0.22 14.81 -18.25
C MET A 410 -0.88 15.78 -18.67
N ILE A 411 -1.90 15.26 -19.33
CA ILE A 411 -3.12 16.05 -19.59
C ILE A 411 -4.03 15.94 -18.39
N ILE A 412 -4.23 17.07 -17.71
CA ILE A 412 -5.10 17.17 -16.54
C ILE A 412 -6.51 17.58 -17.00
N LYS A 413 -7.49 16.69 -16.80
CA LYS A 413 -8.89 17.00 -17.05
C LYS A 413 -9.58 17.38 -15.74
N ARG A 414 -10.10 18.61 -15.67
CA ARG A 414 -10.88 19.13 -14.52
C ARG A 414 -12.38 18.99 -14.80
N ILE A 415 -13.11 18.40 -13.85
CA ILE A 415 -14.57 18.29 -13.85
C ILE A 415 -15.10 18.96 -12.57
N ASP A 416 -15.55 20.20 -12.72
CA ASP A 416 -16.19 20.97 -11.66
C ASP A 416 -17.53 21.52 -12.15
N VAL A 417 -18.56 20.66 -12.12
CA VAL A 417 -19.91 21.02 -12.56
C VAL A 417 -20.96 20.49 -11.59
N GLU A 418 -22.06 21.23 -11.45
CA GLU A 418 -23.10 20.96 -10.45
C GLU A 418 -24.27 20.10 -10.98
N THR A 419 -24.48 20.01 -12.30
CA THR A 419 -25.61 19.27 -12.87
C THR A 419 -25.21 17.90 -13.42
N GLU A 420 -26.12 16.91 -13.33
CA GLU A 420 -25.87 15.55 -13.83
C GLU A 420 -25.65 15.51 -15.36
N GLU A 421 -26.37 16.35 -16.12
CA GLU A 421 -26.25 16.41 -17.58
C GLU A 421 -24.90 16.99 -18.02
N ASP A 422 -24.41 18.01 -17.31
CA ASP A 422 -23.11 18.59 -17.64
C ASP A 422 -21.96 17.65 -17.28
N VAL A 423 -22.05 16.95 -16.14
CA VAL A 423 -21.09 15.90 -15.77
C VAL A 423 -21.07 14.79 -16.84
N MET A 424 -22.24 14.36 -17.31
CA MET A 424 -22.34 13.40 -18.41
C MET A 424 -21.66 13.90 -19.68
N ASN A 425 -21.87 15.16 -20.05
CA ASN A 425 -21.29 15.77 -21.24
C ASN A 425 -19.76 15.89 -21.14
N GLU A 426 -19.23 16.33 -19.99
CA GLU A 426 -17.79 16.42 -19.75
C GLU A 426 -17.11 15.05 -19.72
N LEU A 427 -17.73 14.03 -19.12
CA LEU A 427 -17.22 12.65 -19.17
C LEU A 427 -17.19 12.12 -20.61
N ASN A 428 -18.24 12.35 -21.40
CA ASN A 428 -18.26 11.94 -22.81
C ASN A 428 -17.20 12.71 -23.64
N ARG A 429 -17.03 14.01 -23.40
CA ARG A 429 -16.01 14.83 -24.06
C ARG A 429 -14.61 14.32 -23.71
N PHE A 430 -14.35 14.07 -22.43
CA PHE A 430 -13.08 13.52 -21.97
C PHE A 430 -12.79 12.17 -22.62
N ARG A 431 -13.80 11.29 -22.71
CA ARG A 431 -13.68 10.00 -23.40
C ARG A 431 -13.23 10.15 -24.86
N ILE A 432 -13.82 11.09 -25.59
CA ILE A 432 -13.48 11.33 -27.00
C ILE A 432 -12.04 11.83 -27.11
N GLU A 433 -11.65 12.81 -26.30
CA GLU A 433 -10.29 13.35 -26.27
C GLU A 433 -9.25 12.26 -25.94
N LEU A 434 -9.57 11.39 -24.99
CA LEU A 434 -8.72 10.27 -24.57
C LEU A 434 -8.51 9.29 -25.74
N ILE A 435 -9.59 8.95 -26.45
CA ILE A 435 -9.52 8.08 -27.64
C ILE A 435 -8.70 8.72 -28.76
N GLU A 436 -8.96 9.99 -29.11
CA GLU A 436 -8.25 10.69 -30.19
C GLU A 436 -6.73 10.73 -29.94
N LYS A 437 -6.32 11.04 -28.70
CA LYS A 437 -4.90 11.10 -28.33
C LYS A 437 -4.24 9.73 -28.22
N ILE A 438 -4.96 8.69 -27.80
CA ILE A 438 -4.47 7.31 -27.87
C ILE A 438 -4.28 6.90 -29.35
N GLN A 439 -5.21 7.25 -30.24
CA GLN A 439 -5.09 6.93 -31.66
C GLN A 439 -3.86 7.62 -32.29
N GLN A 440 -3.64 8.90 -31.97
CA GLN A 440 -2.49 9.65 -32.45
C GLN A 440 -1.16 9.12 -31.92
N SER A 441 -1.09 8.75 -30.64
CA SER A 441 0.16 8.26 -30.02
C SER A 441 0.51 6.83 -30.44
N PHE A 442 -0.48 5.96 -30.67
CA PHE A 442 -0.24 4.54 -31.00
C PHE A 442 -0.42 4.18 -32.48
N ASN A 443 -0.81 5.14 -33.33
CA ASN A 443 -1.04 4.97 -34.77
C ASN A 443 -2.06 3.85 -35.09
N ILE A 444 -3.10 3.72 -34.26
CA ILE A 444 -4.17 2.70 -34.37
C ILE A 444 -5.39 3.37 -35.02
N HIS A 445 -5.77 2.92 -36.22
CA HIS A 445 -7.03 3.30 -36.85
C HIS A 445 -8.19 2.49 -36.23
N ILE A 446 -9.09 3.15 -35.51
CA ILE A 446 -10.37 2.58 -35.09
C ILE A 446 -11.42 3.06 -36.09
N ASP A 447 -12.04 2.11 -36.80
CA ASP A 447 -12.99 2.39 -37.88
C ASP A 447 -14.34 2.90 -37.33
N ASP A 448 -14.83 4.00 -37.90
CA ASP A 448 -15.91 4.87 -37.37
C ASP A 448 -17.33 4.23 -37.47
N GLN A 449 -17.44 3.07 -38.12
CA GLN A 449 -18.73 2.39 -38.37
C GLN A 449 -19.20 1.48 -37.22
N ASN A 450 -18.33 1.15 -36.26
CA ASN A 450 -18.68 0.33 -35.10
C ASN A 450 -19.04 1.20 -33.88
N LYS A 451 -20.09 2.04 -33.99
CA LYS A 451 -20.68 2.79 -32.84
C LYS A 451 -21.36 1.91 -31.78
N ARG A 452 -21.21 0.59 -31.89
CA ARG A 452 -21.48 -0.40 -30.84
C ARG A 452 -20.26 -1.29 -30.63
N LEU A 453 -19.11 -0.68 -30.37
CA LEU A 453 -18.03 -1.40 -29.69
C LEU A 453 -18.57 -1.78 -28.30
N ASN A 454 -18.96 -3.04 -28.19
CA ASN A 454 -19.28 -3.66 -26.91
C ASN A 454 -17.94 -3.66 -26.13
N TRP A 455 -17.70 -2.66 -25.29
CA TRP A 455 -16.42 -2.44 -24.59
C TRP A 455 -16.00 -3.65 -23.72
N LYS A 456 -16.92 -4.57 -23.42
CA LYS A 456 -16.61 -5.90 -22.83
C LYS A 456 -15.73 -6.79 -23.72
N ASN A 457 -15.82 -6.66 -25.05
CA ASN A 457 -14.97 -7.36 -26.01
C ASN A 457 -13.73 -6.54 -26.42
N LEU A 458 -13.70 -5.26 -26.04
CA LEU A 458 -12.45 -4.55 -25.81
C LEU A 458 -11.96 -4.88 -24.38
N SER A 459 -12.04 -6.16 -23.98
CA SER A 459 -11.02 -6.72 -23.11
C SER A 459 -9.71 -6.47 -23.83
N ILE A 460 -9.13 -5.31 -23.54
CA ILE A 460 -7.75 -4.98 -23.80
C ILE A 460 -7.03 -6.19 -23.22
N ASP A 461 -6.63 -7.12 -24.09
CA ASP A 461 -5.55 -8.03 -23.79
C ASP A 461 -4.41 -7.07 -23.40
N GLU A 462 -4.22 -6.83 -22.10
CA GLU A 462 -3.09 -6.04 -21.62
C GLU A 462 -1.82 -6.57 -22.27
N HIS A 463 -1.75 -7.89 -22.49
CA HIS A 463 -0.69 -8.54 -23.26
C HIS A 463 -0.43 -7.98 -24.68
N LYS A 464 -1.41 -7.46 -25.42
CA LYS A 464 -1.14 -6.79 -26.72
C LYS A 464 -0.74 -5.32 -26.55
N PHE A 465 -1.24 -4.65 -25.51
CA PHE A 465 -0.82 -3.28 -25.16
C PHE A 465 0.63 -3.27 -24.61
N THR A 466 1.05 -4.30 -23.88
CA THR A 466 2.42 -4.45 -23.34
C THR A 466 3.40 -5.23 -24.24
N GLN A 467 2.96 -5.97 -25.25
CA GLN A 467 3.90 -6.65 -26.17
C GLN A 467 4.35 -5.78 -27.34
N HIS A 468 3.60 -4.73 -27.70
CA HIS A 468 4.01 -3.77 -28.72
C HIS A 468 4.85 -2.59 -28.21
N THR A 469 5.02 -2.45 -26.89
CA THR A 469 5.94 -1.47 -26.26
C THR A 469 7.43 -1.86 -26.38
N ASN A 470 7.75 -3.05 -26.93
CA ASN A 470 9.13 -3.46 -27.22
C ASN A 470 9.69 -2.95 -28.57
N LYS A 471 8.97 -2.09 -29.28
CA LYS A 471 9.58 -1.23 -30.30
C LYS A 471 9.85 0.13 -29.66
N GLN A 472 11.12 0.54 -29.68
CA GLN A 472 11.56 1.91 -29.43
C GLN A 472 10.69 2.87 -30.25
N ILE A 473 9.65 3.41 -29.62
CA ILE A 473 8.92 4.58 -30.08
C ILE A 473 9.54 5.71 -29.26
N ASN A 474 10.05 6.74 -29.94
CA ASN A 474 10.41 8.00 -29.29
C ASN A 474 9.15 8.54 -28.60
N SER A 475 9.02 8.33 -27.30
CA SER A 475 7.81 8.62 -26.51
C SER A 475 8.10 9.49 -25.30
N ASP A 476 9.01 10.46 -25.44
CA ASP A 476 9.42 11.31 -24.31
C ASP A 476 8.38 12.40 -23.97
N ASP A 477 7.38 12.67 -24.82
CA ASP A 477 6.50 13.84 -24.64
C ASP A 477 5.13 13.55 -23.98
N PHE A 478 4.63 12.31 -23.93
CA PHE A 478 3.29 12.03 -23.41
C PHE A 478 3.28 11.07 -22.21
N GLN A 479 3.04 11.61 -21.01
CA GLN A 479 3.05 10.84 -19.77
C GLN A 479 1.65 10.36 -19.31
N GLY A 480 0.58 10.59 -20.07
CA GLY A 480 -0.76 10.04 -19.79
C GLY A 480 -1.79 11.09 -19.35
N PHE A 481 -2.90 10.62 -18.79
CA PHE A 481 -4.02 11.45 -18.35
C PHE A 481 -4.18 11.43 -16.83
N SER A 482 -4.63 12.56 -16.28
CA SER A 482 -5.05 12.70 -14.89
C SER A 482 -6.45 13.31 -14.82
N LEU A 483 -7.26 12.86 -13.87
CA LEU A 483 -8.63 13.33 -13.66
C LEU A 483 -8.76 14.05 -12.32
N LEU A 484 -9.16 15.32 -12.35
CA LEU A 484 -9.60 16.09 -11.19
C LEU A 484 -11.13 16.20 -11.19
N ILE A 485 -11.78 15.79 -10.10
CA ILE A 485 -13.24 15.86 -9.94
C ILE A 485 -13.64 16.43 -8.58
N THR A 486 -14.61 17.33 -8.54
CA THR A 486 -15.14 17.88 -7.27
C THR A 486 -16.20 17.00 -6.64
N GLY A 487 -16.36 17.13 -5.31
CA GLY A 487 -17.31 16.34 -4.54
C GLY A 487 -18.76 16.47 -5.02
N HIS A 488 -19.18 17.64 -5.52
CA HIS A 488 -20.52 17.83 -6.10
C HIS A 488 -20.67 17.09 -7.44
N ALA A 489 -19.70 17.23 -8.35
CA ALA A 489 -19.68 16.48 -9.60
C ALA A 489 -19.59 14.96 -9.37
N LEU A 490 -18.85 14.53 -8.34
CA LEU A 490 -18.66 13.15 -7.98
C LEU A 490 -19.96 12.47 -7.53
N ILE A 491 -20.88 13.18 -6.86
CA ILE A 491 -22.20 12.64 -6.50
C ILE A 491 -22.94 12.18 -7.75
N HIS A 492 -22.93 13.01 -8.78
CA HIS A 492 -23.56 12.68 -10.06
C HIS A 492 -22.78 11.61 -10.81
N ALA A 493 -21.45 11.66 -10.80
CA ALA A 493 -20.61 10.64 -11.43
C ALA A 493 -20.80 9.24 -10.80
N LEU A 494 -21.09 9.17 -9.50
CA LEU A 494 -21.39 7.94 -8.77
C LEU A 494 -22.85 7.46 -8.93
N SER A 495 -23.70 8.20 -9.67
CA SER A 495 -25.07 7.77 -9.95
C SER A 495 -25.09 6.47 -10.77
N ASP A 496 -26.14 5.65 -10.63
CA ASP A 496 -26.22 4.36 -11.31
C ASP A 496 -26.10 4.44 -12.84
N LYS A 497 -26.45 5.59 -13.43
CA LYS A 497 -26.35 5.84 -14.87
C LYS A 497 -24.91 6.14 -15.30
N LEU A 498 -24.14 6.85 -14.48
CA LEU A 498 -22.82 7.40 -14.83
C LEU A 498 -21.65 6.61 -14.24
N LYS A 499 -21.87 5.86 -13.15
CA LYS A 499 -20.80 5.17 -12.40
C LYS A 499 -19.90 4.30 -13.26
N MET A 500 -20.45 3.60 -14.25
CA MET A 500 -19.67 2.74 -15.13
C MET A 500 -18.79 3.55 -16.09
N LYS A 501 -19.30 4.66 -16.61
CA LYS A 501 -18.53 5.55 -17.49
C LYS A 501 -17.43 6.28 -16.72
N PHE A 502 -17.73 6.71 -15.50
CA PHE A 502 -16.73 7.29 -14.60
C PHE A 502 -15.62 6.28 -14.30
N LEU A 503 -15.97 5.04 -13.92
CA LEU A 503 -15.00 3.97 -13.66
C LEU A 503 -14.13 3.66 -14.89
N GLU A 504 -14.72 3.50 -16.07
CA GLU A 504 -13.98 3.27 -17.32
C GLU A 504 -12.96 4.37 -17.61
N LEU A 505 -13.30 5.63 -17.36
CA LEU A 505 -12.39 6.76 -17.59
C LEU A 505 -11.32 6.87 -16.50
N ALA A 506 -11.73 6.74 -15.24
CA ALA A 506 -10.85 6.87 -14.09
C ALA A 506 -9.77 5.76 -14.06
N THR A 507 -10.11 4.55 -14.49
CA THR A 507 -9.15 3.42 -14.61
C THR A 507 -8.14 3.60 -15.73
N MET A 508 -8.43 4.42 -16.75
CA MET A 508 -7.48 4.77 -17.83
C MET A 508 -6.53 5.90 -17.42
N CYS A 509 -6.89 6.71 -16.43
CA CYS A 509 -6.01 7.74 -15.90
C CYS A 509 -4.88 7.12 -15.07
N LYS A 510 -3.70 7.74 -15.11
CA LYS A 510 -2.57 7.36 -14.24
C LYS A 510 -2.81 7.79 -12.80
N ALA A 511 -3.41 8.97 -12.62
CA ALA A 511 -3.77 9.53 -11.33
C ALA A 511 -5.19 10.08 -11.36
N VAL A 512 -5.88 9.99 -10.23
CA VAL A 512 -7.20 10.59 -10.02
C VAL A 512 -7.17 11.35 -8.71
N ILE A 513 -7.64 12.59 -8.72
CA ILE A 513 -7.73 13.46 -7.55
C ILE A 513 -9.18 13.89 -7.36
N CYS A 514 -9.77 13.49 -6.25
CA CYS A 514 -11.12 13.88 -5.86
C CYS A 514 -11.04 14.96 -4.77
N CYS A 515 -11.60 16.13 -5.04
CA CYS A 515 -11.53 17.31 -4.16
C CYS A 515 -12.87 17.58 -3.48
N ARG A 516 -12.86 18.23 -2.30
CA ARG A 516 -14.05 18.50 -1.48
C ARG A 516 -14.94 17.26 -1.26
N VAL A 517 -14.33 16.10 -1.07
CA VAL A 517 -15.08 14.86 -0.81
C VAL A 517 -15.35 14.65 0.67
N THR A 518 -16.56 14.18 0.98
CA THR A 518 -16.97 13.77 2.32
C THR A 518 -16.46 12.35 2.64
N PRO A 519 -16.35 11.96 3.93
CA PRO A 519 -15.95 10.61 4.32
C PRO A 519 -16.76 9.50 3.63
N LEU A 520 -18.08 9.68 3.54
CA LEU A 520 -18.96 8.72 2.87
C LEU A 520 -18.61 8.59 1.39
N GLN A 521 -18.37 9.69 0.69
CA GLN A 521 -17.99 9.66 -0.73
C GLN A 521 -16.64 8.98 -0.94
N LYS A 522 -15.66 9.17 -0.05
CA LYS A 522 -14.38 8.45 -0.11
C LYS A 522 -14.64 6.93 -0.12
N SER A 523 -15.45 6.44 0.81
CA SER A 523 -15.79 5.02 0.90
C SER A 523 -16.55 4.50 -0.34
N GLN A 524 -17.40 5.33 -0.96
CA GLN A 524 -18.15 4.97 -2.17
C GLN A 524 -17.25 4.81 -3.39
N VAL A 525 -16.21 5.65 -3.51
CA VAL A 525 -15.21 5.52 -4.59
C VAL A 525 -14.41 4.23 -4.43
N VAL A 526 -13.97 3.92 -3.21
CA VAL A 526 -13.27 2.64 -2.92
C VAL A 526 -14.17 1.45 -3.26
N GLU A 527 -15.43 1.47 -2.81
CA GLU A 527 -16.40 0.41 -3.09
C GLU A 527 -16.68 0.23 -4.59
N LEU A 528 -16.67 1.33 -5.36
CA LEU A 528 -16.92 1.27 -6.80
C LEU A 528 -15.82 0.47 -7.51
N ILE A 529 -14.55 0.76 -7.25
CA ILE A 529 -13.42 0.01 -7.83
C ILE A 529 -13.47 -1.44 -7.35
N MET A 530 -13.61 -1.65 -6.04
CA MET A 530 -13.59 -2.97 -5.42
C MET A 530 -14.64 -3.94 -6.00
N LYS A 531 -15.82 -3.45 -6.38
CA LYS A 531 -16.90 -4.28 -6.92
C LYS A 531 -16.76 -4.63 -8.39
N HIS A 532 -16.10 -3.79 -9.18
CA HIS A 532 -16.13 -3.88 -10.64
C HIS A 532 -14.82 -4.38 -11.23
N ASP A 533 -13.71 -4.02 -10.59
CA ASP A 533 -12.38 -4.48 -10.92
C ASP A 533 -11.99 -5.54 -9.88
N LYS A 534 -11.63 -6.76 -10.29
CA LYS A 534 -11.22 -7.86 -9.38
C LYS A 534 -9.86 -7.60 -8.70
N MET A 535 -9.53 -6.34 -8.52
CA MET A 535 -8.21 -5.87 -8.13
C MET A 535 -8.19 -5.60 -6.64
N ILE A 536 -7.03 -5.81 -6.03
CA ILE A 536 -6.84 -5.58 -4.60
C ILE A 536 -6.56 -4.09 -4.39
N VAL A 537 -7.29 -3.51 -3.43
CA VAL A 537 -7.30 -2.07 -3.19
C VAL A 537 -6.85 -1.80 -1.76
N LEU A 538 -5.98 -0.81 -1.61
CA LEU A 538 -5.46 -0.34 -0.34
C LEU A 538 -5.98 1.07 -0.06
N ALA A 539 -6.35 1.34 1.18
CA ALA A 539 -6.66 2.70 1.62
C ALA A 539 -5.74 3.11 2.76
N ILE A 540 -5.20 4.34 2.70
CA ILE A 540 -4.32 4.92 3.71
C ILE A 540 -4.84 6.27 4.20
N GLY A 541 -4.81 6.48 5.51
CA GLY A 541 -5.25 7.71 6.17
C GLY A 541 -4.77 7.80 7.62
N ASP A 542 -4.87 8.97 8.23
CA ASP A 542 -4.46 9.23 9.62
C ASP A 542 -5.65 9.58 10.54
N GLY A 543 -6.69 10.20 9.98
CA GLY A 543 -7.80 10.79 10.72
C GLY A 543 -9.09 9.94 10.80
N ALA A 544 -10.02 10.41 11.63
CA ALA A 544 -11.36 9.83 11.78
C ALA A 544 -12.17 9.84 10.46
N ASN A 545 -11.90 10.82 9.61
CA ASN A 545 -12.54 11.00 8.30
C ASN A 545 -12.21 9.86 7.33
N ASP A 546 -11.10 9.16 7.55
CA ASP A 546 -10.61 8.13 6.65
C ASP A 546 -10.96 6.72 7.12
N VAL A 547 -11.46 6.56 8.35
CA VAL A 547 -11.87 5.26 8.91
C VAL A 547 -12.85 4.52 7.98
N SER A 548 -13.83 5.25 7.43
CA SER A 548 -14.82 4.66 6.52
C SER A 548 -14.21 4.21 5.18
N MET A 549 -13.15 4.87 4.72
CA MET A 549 -12.41 4.51 3.51
C MET A 549 -11.51 3.31 3.78
N ILE A 550 -10.77 3.33 4.90
CA ILE A 550 -9.87 2.27 5.38
C ILE A 550 -10.63 0.95 5.56
N GLN A 551 -11.76 0.98 6.28
CA GLN A 551 -12.56 -0.23 6.55
C GLN A 551 -13.24 -0.82 5.31
N LYS A 552 -13.37 -0.03 4.24
CA LYS A 552 -14.03 -0.47 3.01
C LYS A 552 -13.06 -1.13 2.03
N ALA A 553 -11.77 -0.81 2.12
CA ALA A 553 -10.74 -1.39 1.27
C ALA A 553 -10.44 -2.85 1.64
N HIS A 554 -9.74 -3.57 0.76
CA HIS A 554 -9.25 -4.92 1.08
C HIS A 554 -8.16 -4.87 2.16
N VAL A 555 -7.30 -3.84 2.08
CA VAL A 555 -6.26 -3.57 3.06
C VAL A 555 -6.37 -2.13 3.55
N GLY A 556 -6.52 -1.96 4.85
CA GLY A 556 -6.52 -0.66 5.51
C GLY A 556 -5.18 -0.33 6.18
N ILE A 557 -4.62 0.84 5.90
CA ILE A 557 -3.41 1.35 6.57
C ILE A 557 -3.71 2.63 7.33
N GLY A 558 -3.37 2.65 8.61
CA GLY A 558 -3.42 3.83 9.47
C GLY A 558 -2.04 4.47 9.62
N ILE A 559 -1.94 5.77 9.43
CA ILE A 559 -0.76 6.54 9.83
C ILE A 559 -0.93 7.00 11.28
N SER A 560 0.10 6.78 12.08
CA SER A 560 0.14 7.27 13.47
C SER A 560 0.47 8.77 13.49
N GLY A 561 -0.56 9.60 13.28
CA GLY A 561 -0.43 11.07 13.26
C GLY A 561 -0.92 11.78 14.53
N GLN A 562 -0.81 13.12 14.52
CA GLN A 562 -1.23 14.00 15.62
C GLN A 562 -2.76 14.19 15.71
N GLU A 563 -3.51 13.90 14.65
CA GLU A 563 -4.98 14.04 14.60
C GLU A 563 -5.74 12.96 15.41
N GLY A 564 -5.01 12.02 16.02
CA GLY A 564 -5.53 10.99 16.91
C GLY A 564 -5.29 9.57 16.41
N ARG A 565 -5.54 8.57 17.25
CA ARG A 565 -5.27 7.15 16.94
C ARG A 565 -6.44 6.41 16.29
N GLN A 566 -7.48 7.11 15.84
CA GLN A 566 -8.71 6.45 15.39
C GLN A 566 -8.51 5.65 14.09
N ALA A 567 -7.80 6.20 13.09
CA ALA A 567 -7.46 5.45 11.87
C ALA A 567 -6.56 4.23 12.17
N VAL A 568 -5.57 4.41 13.06
CA VAL A 568 -4.66 3.33 13.51
C VAL A 568 -5.39 2.19 14.22
N LEU A 569 -6.46 2.50 14.97
CA LEU A 569 -7.26 1.48 15.65
C LEU A 569 -8.19 0.71 14.70
N ALA A 570 -8.59 1.34 13.60
CA ALA A 570 -9.52 0.78 12.62
C ALA A 570 -8.84 0.16 11.39
N SER A 571 -7.51 0.20 11.30
CA SER A 571 -6.71 -0.30 10.18
C SER A 571 -6.13 -1.69 10.45
N ASP A 572 -5.73 -2.37 9.38
CA ASP A 572 -5.06 -3.68 9.40
C ASP A 572 -3.57 -3.53 9.70
N TYR A 573 -2.95 -2.47 9.17
CA TYR A 573 -1.56 -2.14 9.39
C TYR A 573 -1.44 -0.69 9.88
N SER A 574 -0.50 -0.46 10.79
CA SER A 574 -0.15 0.87 11.28
C SER A 574 1.29 1.20 10.92
N ILE A 575 1.54 2.38 10.36
CA ILE A 575 2.88 2.88 10.06
C ILE A 575 3.05 4.31 10.60
N GLY A 576 4.30 4.73 10.87
CA GLY A 576 4.58 6.07 11.39
C GLY A 576 4.54 7.19 10.34
N GLN A 577 4.94 6.90 9.10
CA GLN A 577 5.01 7.86 8.00
C GLN A 577 4.66 7.19 6.66
N PHE A 578 4.21 7.97 5.69
CA PHE A 578 3.84 7.50 4.36
C PHE A 578 5.01 6.82 3.62
N ARG A 579 6.26 7.27 3.79
CA ARG A 579 7.43 6.66 3.13
C ARG A 579 7.62 5.18 3.43
N TYR A 580 7.14 4.69 4.58
CA TYR A 580 7.27 3.27 4.92
C TYR A 580 6.36 2.37 4.09
N LEU A 581 5.38 2.95 3.38
CA LEU A 581 4.53 2.23 2.45
C LEU A 581 5.34 1.54 1.34
N GLU A 582 6.40 2.19 0.83
CA GLU A 582 7.26 1.60 -0.19
C GLU A 582 7.87 0.28 0.29
N ARG A 583 8.33 0.25 1.54
CA ARG A 583 8.99 -0.91 2.12
C ARG A 583 7.98 -1.98 2.51
N LEU A 584 6.85 -1.57 3.07
CA LEU A 584 5.77 -2.49 3.42
C LEU A 584 5.26 -3.26 2.21
N LEU A 585 5.05 -2.59 1.07
CA LEU A 585 4.54 -3.23 -0.15
C LEU A 585 5.64 -3.93 -0.95
N LEU A 586 6.68 -3.19 -1.35
CA LEU A 586 7.69 -3.70 -2.29
C LEU A 586 8.60 -4.76 -1.67
N VAL A 587 8.80 -4.74 -0.34
CA VAL A 587 9.61 -5.73 0.37
C VAL A 587 8.70 -6.77 1.03
N HIS A 588 7.94 -6.39 2.07
CA HIS A 588 7.20 -7.36 2.87
C HIS A 588 6.04 -7.98 2.11
N GLY A 589 5.20 -7.19 1.44
CA GLY A 589 4.08 -7.69 0.66
C GLY A 589 4.53 -8.63 -0.47
N ARG A 590 5.52 -8.20 -1.27
CA ARG A 590 6.09 -9.03 -2.34
C ARG A 590 6.66 -10.35 -1.82
N TRP A 591 7.44 -10.31 -0.74
CA TRP A 591 7.99 -11.52 -0.12
C TRP A 591 6.90 -12.42 0.46
N SER A 592 5.89 -11.87 1.13
CA SER A 592 4.76 -12.63 1.67
C SER A 592 3.99 -13.35 0.57
N TYR A 593 3.70 -12.69 -0.55
CA TYR A 593 3.06 -13.32 -1.71
C TYR A 593 3.89 -14.47 -2.28
N ILE A 594 5.20 -14.27 -2.49
CA ILE A 594 6.11 -15.31 -3.01
C ILE A 594 6.18 -16.50 -2.05
N ARG A 595 6.37 -16.23 -0.76
CA ARG A 595 6.48 -17.23 0.32
C ARG A 595 5.23 -18.11 0.39
N ILE A 596 4.05 -17.50 0.45
CA ILE A 596 2.78 -18.24 0.53
C ILE A 596 2.52 -19.00 -0.77
N SER A 597 2.81 -18.41 -1.92
CA SER A 597 2.63 -19.10 -3.21
C SER A 597 3.51 -20.34 -3.35
N LYS A 598 4.81 -20.24 -3.02
CA LYS A 598 5.72 -21.39 -3.02
C LYS A 598 5.31 -22.43 -1.97
N PHE A 599 4.95 -21.99 -0.76
CA PHE A 599 4.44 -22.85 0.30
C PHE A 599 3.23 -23.66 -0.18
N LEU A 600 2.21 -23.01 -0.74
CA LEU A 600 0.98 -23.68 -1.21
C LEU A 600 1.28 -24.68 -2.32
N ARG A 601 2.06 -24.26 -3.33
CA ARG A 601 2.47 -25.10 -4.46
C ARG A 601 3.12 -26.40 -3.96
N TYR A 602 4.11 -26.26 -3.09
CA TYR A 602 4.85 -27.39 -2.56
C TYR A 602 4.03 -28.25 -1.58
N PHE A 603 3.22 -27.61 -0.73
CA PHE A 603 2.38 -28.31 0.23
C PHE A 603 1.32 -29.17 -0.47
N PHE A 604 0.74 -28.72 -1.58
CA PHE A 604 -0.16 -29.57 -2.37
C PHE A 604 0.60 -30.71 -3.06
N TYR A 605 1.74 -30.41 -3.68
CA TYR A 605 2.58 -31.43 -4.33
C TYR A 605 2.91 -32.60 -3.39
N LYS A 606 3.45 -32.33 -2.20
CA LYS A 606 3.86 -33.38 -1.24
C LYS A 606 2.68 -34.24 -0.76
N ASN A 607 1.49 -33.66 -0.65
CA ASN A 607 0.28 -34.37 -0.24
C ASN A 607 -0.28 -35.22 -1.37
N PHE A 608 -0.30 -34.70 -2.60
CA PHE A 608 -0.66 -35.49 -3.78
C PHE A 608 0.27 -36.69 -3.93
N ALA A 609 1.59 -36.50 -3.86
CA ALA A 609 2.55 -37.58 -3.94
C ALA A 609 2.29 -38.68 -2.87
N PHE A 610 2.04 -38.26 -1.62
CA PHE A 610 1.71 -39.18 -0.53
C PHE A 610 0.40 -39.94 -0.75
N THR A 611 -0.69 -39.24 -1.07
CA THR A 611 -2.00 -39.87 -1.27
C THR A 611 -1.99 -40.80 -2.48
N PHE A 612 -1.35 -40.40 -3.59
CA PHE A 612 -1.32 -41.23 -4.79
C PHE A 612 -0.53 -42.53 -4.59
N CYS A 613 0.48 -42.58 -3.72
CA CYS A 613 1.10 -43.85 -3.33
C CYS A 613 0.10 -44.86 -2.75
N GLN A 614 -0.88 -44.38 -1.95
CA GLN A 614 -1.95 -45.23 -1.45
C GLN A 614 -2.94 -45.64 -2.56
N PHE A 615 -3.20 -44.74 -3.51
CA PHE A 615 -4.02 -45.03 -4.69
C PHE A 615 -3.41 -46.14 -5.54
N TRP A 616 -2.09 -46.10 -5.80
CA TRP A 616 -1.41 -47.15 -6.56
C TRP A 616 -1.45 -48.50 -5.84
N PHE A 617 -1.27 -48.49 -4.52
CA PHE A 617 -1.38 -49.69 -3.70
C PHE A 617 -2.78 -50.33 -3.75
N ALA A 618 -3.83 -49.53 -3.87
CA ALA A 618 -5.21 -50.02 -3.95
C ALA A 618 -5.43 -51.02 -5.10
N LEU A 619 -4.68 -50.89 -6.20
CA LEU A 619 -4.72 -51.79 -7.35
C LEU A 619 -4.20 -53.20 -7.00
N TYR A 620 -3.32 -53.32 -6.01
CA TYR A 620 -2.69 -54.57 -5.59
C TYR A 620 -3.41 -55.25 -4.41
N CYS A 621 -4.15 -54.49 -3.60
CA CYS A 621 -4.85 -55.02 -2.43
C CYS A 621 -6.33 -55.36 -2.68
N GLY A 622 -6.75 -55.47 -3.95
CA GLY A 622 -8.14 -55.77 -4.32
C GLY A 622 -9.11 -54.63 -3.95
N PHE A 623 -8.62 -53.40 -3.84
CA PHE A 623 -9.38 -52.22 -3.40
C PHE A 623 -9.98 -52.34 -1.99
N SER A 624 -9.37 -53.11 -1.10
CA SER A 624 -9.84 -53.35 0.27
C SER A 624 -9.65 -52.16 1.23
N ALA A 625 -9.16 -51.02 0.75
CA ALA A 625 -8.75 -49.87 1.57
C ALA A 625 -7.63 -50.17 2.60
N GLN A 626 -6.88 -51.26 2.43
CA GLN A 626 -5.65 -51.51 3.20
C GLN A 626 -4.62 -50.39 2.95
N THR A 627 -4.05 -49.84 4.02
CA THR A 627 -3.02 -48.79 3.92
C THR A 627 -1.66 -49.41 3.62
N ILE A 628 -0.89 -48.81 2.69
CA ILE A 628 0.53 -49.17 2.46
C ILE A 628 1.43 -48.72 3.61
N PHE A 629 1.11 -47.55 4.16
CA PHE A 629 1.84 -46.94 5.26
C PHE A 629 1.26 -47.38 6.60
N ASP A 630 2.11 -47.46 7.62
CA ASP A 630 1.68 -47.67 8.99
C ASP A 630 0.98 -46.42 9.54
N ALA A 631 0.05 -46.63 10.48
CA ALA A 631 -0.77 -45.55 11.03
C ALA A 631 0.05 -44.44 11.71
N PHE A 632 1.22 -44.80 12.26
CA PHE A 632 2.11 -43.83 12.88
C PHE A 632 2.78 -42.94 11.81
N PHE A 633 3.31 -43.53 10.73
CA PHE A 633 3.84 -42.76 9.61
C PHE A 633 2.81 -41.81 9.00
N VAL A 634 1.57 -42.27 8.74
CA VAL A 634 0.49 -41.42 8.19
C VAL A 634 0.29 -40.17 9.04
N THR A 635 0.33 -40.33 10.37
CA THR A 635 0.18 -39.22 11.32
C THR A 635 1.41 -38.31 11.34
N CYS A 636 2.62 -38.87 11.37
CA CYS A 636 3.86 -38.11 11.45
C CYS A 636 4.27 -37.41 10.14
N TYR A 637 3.86 -37.94 8.98
CA TYR A 637 4.24 -37.42 7.67
C TYR A 637 3.89 -35.94 7.50
N ASN A 638 2.65 -35.58 7.82
CA ASN A 638 2.11 -34.23 7.64
C ASN A 638 2.28 -33.30 8.86
N ILE A 639 2.86 -33.80 9.94
CA ILE A 639 3.12 -33.02 11.17
C ILE A 639 4.62 -32.76 11.33
N PHE A 640 5.44 -33.81 11.30
CA PHE A 640 6.86 -33.74 11.64
C PHE A 640 7.78 -33.86 10.41
N PHE A 641 7.55 -34.85 9.54
CA PHE A 641 8.57 -35.23 8.56
C PHE A 641 8.68 -34.29 7.36
N THR A 642 7.58 -33.67 6.94
CA THR A 642 7.57 -32.85 5.72
C THR A 642 7.06 -31.43 5.91
N THR A 643 6.46 -31.10 7.06
CA THR A 643 5.84 -29.79 7.26
C THR A 643 6.82 -28.76 7.81
N CYS A 644 7.75 -29.13 8.70
CA CYS A 644 8.70 -28.19 9.27
C CYS A 644 9.57 -27.48 8.20
N PRO A 645 10.20 -28.18 7.22
CA PRO A 645 11.02 -27.52 6.21
C PRO A 645 10.21 -26.59 5.29
N VAL A 646 8.94 -26.93 5.06
CA VAL A 646 8.02 -26.18 4.20
C VAL A 646 7.50 -24.93 4.90
N VAL A 647 7.26 -25.01 6.21
CA VAL A 647 6.95 -23.83 7.02
C VAL A 647 8.13 -22.86 7.04
N VAL A 648 9.36 -23.37 7.18
CA VAL A 648 10.56 -22.52 7.13
C VAL A 648 10.70 -21.82 5.78
N LEU A 649 10.39 -22.51 4.67
CA LEU A 649 10.30 -21.90 3.34
C LEU A 649 9.27 -20.75 3.35
N GLY A 650 8.07 -20.97 3.86
CA GLY A 650 7.04 -19.93 3.97
C GLY A 650 7.42 -18.75 4.88
N CYS A 651 8.36 -18.95 5.80
CA CYS A 651 8.79 -17.93 6.76
C CYS A 651 10.03 -17.14 6.32
N LEU A 652 11.04 -17.80 5.75
CA LEU A 652 12.40 -17.25 5.57
C LEU A 652 12.82 -17.06 4.11
N GLU A 653 12.03 -17.53 3.13
CA GLU A 653 12.40 -17.44 1.73
C GLU A 653 12.55 -15.98 1.26
N GLN A 654 13.57 -15.72 0.46
CA GLN A 654 13.85 -14.43 -0.16
C GLN A 654 14.36 -14.66 -1.58
N ASP A 655 13.74 -14.01 -2.55
CA ASP A 655 14.19 -14.04 -3.95
C ASP A 655 15.35 -13.07 -4.18
N ILE A 656 15.21 -11.86 -3.67
CA ILE A 656 16.20 -10.78 -3.69
C ILE A 656 16.19 -10.06 -2.35
N SER A 657 17.27 -9.33 -2.05
CA SER A 657 17.37 -8.57 -0.81
C SER A 657 16.44 -7.34 -0.80
N ALA A 658 16.10 -6.85 0.40
CA ALA A 658 15.18 -5.73 0.59
C ALA A 658 15.57 -4.47 -0.22
N ASN A 659 16.86 -4.13 -0.26
CA ASN A 659 17.33 -2.95 -1.01
C ASN A 659 17.13 -3.12 -2.52
N HIS A 660 17.40 -4.31 -3.06
CA HIS A 660 17.16 -4.59 -4.49
C HIS A 660 15.68 -4.60 -4.84
N SER A 661 14.83 -4.99 -3.90
CA SER A 661 13.37 -4.94 -4.04
C SER A 661 12.87 -3.50 -4.23
N ILE A 662 13.44 -2.56 -3.48
CA ILE A 662 13.09 -1.13 -3.57
C ILE A 662 13.68 -0.49 -4.82
N THR A 663 14.90 -0.87 -5.24
CA THR A 663 15.52 -0.31 -6.46
C THR A 663 14.96 -0.89 -7.76
N LYS A 664 14.23 -2.01 -7.70
CA LYS A 664 13.55 -2.62 -8.85
C LYS A 664 12.06 -2.84 -8.56
N PRO A 665 11.24 -1.76 -8.47
CA PRO A 665 9.83 -1.87 -8.12
C PRO A 665 9.00 -2.70 -9.11
N HIS A 666 9.39 -2.73 -10.39
CA HIS A 666 8.71 -3.52 -11.45
C HIS A 666 8.56 -5.02 -11.13
N LEU A 667 9.37 -5.57 -10.22
CA LEU A 667 9.25 -6.98 -9.81
C LEU A 667 7.97 -7.27 -9.01
N TYR A 668 7.27 -6.24 -8.54
CA TYR A 668 6.00 -6.33 -7.82
C TYR A 668 4.84 -6.83 -8.72
N ILE A 669 4.90 -6.56 -10.02
CA ILE A 669 3.88 -6.90 -11.03
C ILE A 669 3.52 -8.40 -11.06
N VAL A 670 4.42 -9.27 -10.60
CA VAL A 670 4.20 -10.71 -10.52
C VAL A 670 3.04 -11.07 -9.60
N GLY A 671 2.86 -10.33 -8.49
CA GLY A 671 1.79 -10.55 -7.52
C GLY A 671 0.43 -10.03 -7.99
N GLN A 672 0.41 -8.86 -8.61
CA GLN A 672 -0.80 -8.27 -9.22
C GLN A 672 -1.40 -9.21 -10.29
N LYS A 673 -0.55 -9.78 -11.15
CA LYS A 673 -0.98 -10.70 -12.23
C LYS A 673 -1.29 -12.14 -11.77
N ASP A 674 -1.28 -12.40 -10.47
CA ASP A 674 -1.48 -13.70 -9.83
C ASP A 674 -0.77 -14.88 -10.54
N LYS A 675 0.54 -14.69 -10.81
CA LYS A 675 1.30 -15.62 -11.64
C LYS A 675 1.79 -16.85 -10.88
N LEU A 676 2.08 -16.72 -9.59
CA LEU A 676 2.80 -17.76 -8.84
C LEU A 676 1.91 -18.89 -8.35
N PHE A 677 0.66 -18.61 -8.00
CA PHE A 677 -0.26 -19.64 -7.53
C PHE A 677 -1.69 -19.43 -8.05
N ASN A 678 -1.95 -19.96 -9.24
CA ASN A 678 -3.26 -19.96 -9.87
C ASN A 678 -3.77 -21.38 -10.13
N ARG A 679 -4.99 -21.47 -10.69
CA ARG A 679 -5.63 -22.76 -11.01
C ARG A 679 -4.80 -23.66 -11.93
N LYS A 680 -4.01 -23.09 -12.84
CA LYS A 680 -3.14 -23.88 -13.75
C LYS A 680 -1.98 -24.50 -12.96
N VAL A 681 -1.31 -23.70 -12.14
CA VAL A 681 -0.22 -24.17 -11.26
C VAL A 681 -0.70 -25.26 -10.31
N PHE A 682 -1.91 -25.15 -9.76
CA PHE A 682 -2.49 -26.20 -8.93
C PHE A 682 -2.64 -27.54 -9.68
N VAL A 683 -3.11 -27.51 -10.93
CA VAL A 683 -3.22 -28.73 -11.76
C VAL A 683 -1.84 -29.29 -12.10
N GLU A 684 -0.86 -28.43 -12.38
CA GLU A 684 0.54 -28.85 -12.57
C GLU A 684 1.11 -29.54 -11.32
N CYS A 685 0.79 -29.06 -10.12
CA CYS A 685 1.19 -29.70 -8.86
C CYS A 685 0.56 -31.08 -8.69
N ALA A 686 -0.73 -31.21 -9.02
CA ALA A 686 -1.43 -32.48 -8.95
C ALA A 686 -0.85 -33.51 -9.94
N LEU A 687 -0.52 -33.07 -11.17
CA LEU A 687 0.16 -33.90 -12.17
C LEU A 687 1.57 -34.27 -11.72
N HIS A 688 2.31 -33.33 -11.13
CA HIS A 688 3.65 -33.60 -10.61
C HIS A 688 3.60 -34.66 -9.50
N GLY A 689 2.71 -34.51 -8.52
CA GLY A 689 2.53 -35.49 -7.45
C GLY A 689 2.07 -36.86 -7.95
N PHE A 690 1.24 -36.89 -9.00
CA PHE A 690 0.83 -38.14 -9.66
C PHE A 690 2.00 -38.87 -10.32
N ILE A 691 2.88 -38.15 -11.04
CA ILE A 691 4.07 -38.74 -11.67
C ILE A 691 5.07 -39.20 -10.62
N SER A 692 5.37 -38.36 -9.63
CA SER A 692 6.32 -38.68 -8.56
C SER A 692 5.88 -39.91 -7.78
N SER A 693 4.61 -39.98 -7.35
CA SER A 693 4.07 -41.16 -6.65
C SER A 693 4.09 -42.43 -7.49
N CYS A 694 3.83 -42.32 -8.79
CA CYS A 694 3.87 -43.45 -9.73
C CYS A 694 5.29 -44.03 -9.78
N ILE A 695 6.30 -43.19 -9.99
CA ILE A 695 7.70 -43.61 -10.02
C ILE A 695 8.11 -44.19 -8.67
N ILE A 696 7.83 -43.49 -7.56
CA ILE A 696 8.15 -43.96 -6.20
C ILE A 696 7.56 -45.34 -5.95
N PHE A 697 6.29 -45.56 -6.26
CA PHE A 697 5.61 -46.82 -5.98
C PHE A 697 6.08 -47.95 -6.90
N PHE A 698 6.03 -47.76 -8.23
CA PHE A 698 6.29 -48.85 -9.19
C PHE A 698 7.77 -49.23 -9.26
N PHE A 699 8.71 -48.28 -9.19
CA PHE A 699 10.13 -48.64 -9.17
C PHE A 699 10.50 -49.35 -7.87
N SER A 700 9.96 -48.89 -6.73
CA SER A 700 10.12 -49.59 -5.46
C SER A 700 9.59 -51.03 -5.53
N TYR A 701 8.44 -51.24 -6.17
CA TYR A 701 7.85 -52.55 -6.34
C TYR A 701 8.71 -53.46 -7.22
N LEU A 702 9.17 -52.96 -8.36
CA LEU A 702 10.02 -53.70 -9.30
C LEU A 702 11.37 -54.10 -8.67
N CYS A 703 12.00 -53.19 -7.92
CA CYS A 703 13.28 -53.47 -7.26
C CYS A 703 13.15 -54.55 -6.17
N ILE A 704 12.03 -54.59 -5.44
CA ILE A 704 11.82 -55.60 -4.38
C ILE A 704 11.42 -56.97 -4.92
N LEU A 705 10.75 -57.05 -6.08
CA LEU A 705 10.13 -58.28 -6.59
C LEU A 705 11.12 -59.46 -6.78
N SER A 706 12.41 -59.16 -7.00
CA SER A 706 13.48 -60.15 -7.16
C SER A 706 14.64 -59.96 -6.17
N SER A 707 14.44 -59.21 -5.07
CA SER A 707 15.49 -58.90 -4.10
C SER A 707 15.60 -59.93 -2.98
N THR A 708 16.80 -60.50 -2.82
CA THR A 708 17.19 -61.36 -1.70
C THR A 708 18.33 -60.70 -0.90
N GLU A 709 18.22 -60.68 0.43
CA GLU A 709 19.30 -60.21 1.31
C GLU A 709 20.53 -61.13 1.19
N SER A 710 21.73 -60.65 1.53
CA SER A 710 22.96 -61.46 1.59
C SER A 710 22.88 -62.65 2.56
N SER A 711 21.90 -62.64 3.47
CA SER A 711 21.56 -63.71 4.42
C SER A 711 20.66 -64.82 3.82
N GLY A 712 20.12 -64.61 2.60
CA GLY A 712 19.14 -65.50 1.96
C GLY A 712 17.68 -65.23 2.35
N VAL A 713 17.39 -64.26 3.21
CA VAL A 713 16.01 -63.86 3.56
C VAL A 713 15.42 -63.00 2.44
N THR A 714 14.17 -63.28 2.05
CA THR A 714 13.45 -62.53 1.02
C THR A 714 12.97 -61.19 1.58
N LEU A 715 13.28 -60.08 0.87
CA LEU A 715 12.86 -58.71 1.24
C LEU A 715 11.44 -58.37 0.76
N THR A 716 10.68 -59.37 0.27
CA THR A 716 9.39 -59.22 -0.41
C THR A 716 8.21 -58.96 0.54
N ASP A 717 8.47 -58.83 1.84
CA ASP A 717 7.42 -58.60 2.82
C ASP A 717 6.76 -57.24 2.64
N PHE A 718 5.42 -57.22 2.75
CA PHE A 718 4.60 -56.03 2.61
C PHE A 718 5.09 -54.87 3.50
N GLN A 719 5.49 -55.19 4.73
CA GLN A 719 5.90 -54.19 5.71
C GLN A 719 7.25 -53.52 5.36
N THR A 720 8.20 -54.29 4.82
CA THR A 720 9.49 -53.78 4.34
C THR A 720 9.28 -52.90 3.10
N PHE A 721 8.39 -53.31 2.18
CA PHE A 721 7.99 -52.49 1.03
C PHE A 721 7.35 -51.17 1.47
N GLY A 722 6.42 -51.19 2.42
CA GLY A 722 5.77 -49.99 2.97
C GLY A 722 6.77 -49.01 3.58
N PHE A 723 7.72 -49.51 4.40
CA PHE A 723 8.79 -48.70 4.98
C PHE A 723 9.73 -48.10 3.92
N MET A 724 10.04 -48.87 2.87
CA MET A 724 10.88 -48.38 1.78
C MET A 724 10.21 -47.24 1.01
N VAL A 725 8.96 -47.44 0.57
CA VAL A 725 8.19 -46.40 -0.13
C VAL A 725 8.04 -45.16 0.75
N ALA A 726 7.78 -45.33 2.04
CA ALA A 726 7.66 -44.24 3.01
C ALA A 726 8.96 -43.41 3.13
N THR A 727 10.11 -44.09 3.25
CA THR A 727 11.41 -43.43 3.38
C THR A 727 11.82 -42.71 2.11
N ILE A 728 11.62 -43.34 0.94
CA ILE A 728 11.91 -42.72 -0.35
C ILE A 728 11.03 -41.49 -0.56
N LEU A 729 9.74 -41.58 -0.24
CA LEU A 729 8.83 -40.44 -0.32
C LEU A 729 9.30 -39.26 0.55
N VAL A 730 9.62 -39.49 1.82
CA VAL A 730 10.09 -38.42 2.73
C VAL A 730 11.38 -37.77 2.22
N ILE A 731 12.33 -38.56 1.72
CA ILE A 731 13.61 -38.06 1.23
C ILE A 731 13.43 -37.26 -0.06
N VAL A 732 12.73 -37.81 -1.05
CA VAL A 732 12.50 -37.14 -2.35
C VAL A 732 11.80 -35.81 -2.15
N VAL A 733 10.70 -35.81 -1.40
CA VAL A 733 9.94 -34.59 -1.07
C VAL A 733 10.89 -33.59 -0.40
N ASN A 734 11.52 -33.92 0.73
CA ASN A 734 12.38 -32.94 1.43
C ASN A 734 13.57 -32.42 0.60
N ILE A 735 14.18 -33.22 -0.27
CA ILE A 735 15.24 -32.74 -1.17
C ILE A 735 14.67 -31.81 -2.23
N GLU A 736 13.50 -32.12 -2.78
CA GLU A 736 12.83 -31.25 -3.74
C GLU A 736 12.43 -29.90 -3.12
N ASN A 737 11.98 -29.89 -1.86
CA ASN A 737 11.80 -28.63 -1.11
C ASN A 737 13.10 -27.82 -1.04
N ALA A 738 14.23 -28.49 -0.91
CA ALA A 738 15.53 -27.85 -0.78
C ALA A 738 16.00 -27.27 -2.11
N LEU A 739 15.76 -27.96 -3.23
CA LEU A 739 16.06 -27.42 -4.57
C LEU A 739 15.27 -26.14 -4.85
N GLU A 740 13.99 -26.11 -4.48
CA GLU A 740 13.12 -24.97 -4.73
C GLU A 740 13.46 -23.70 -3.91
N MET A 741 14.28 -23.83 -2.85
CA MET A 741 14.71 -22.71 -2.02
C MET A 741 15.74 -21.85 -2.74
N TRP A 742 15.45 -20.55 -2.86
CA TRP A 742 16.43 -19.58 -3.36
C TRP A 742 17.38 -19.11 -2.28
N TYR A 743 16.93 -19.03 -1.02
CA TYR A 743 17.74 -18.52 0.09
C TYR A 743 18.06 -19.57 1.15
N TRP A 744 19.28 -20.12 1.11
CA TRP A 744 19.76 -21.15 2.02
C TRP A 744 20.25 -20.55 3.34
N THR A 745 19.48 -20.72 4.41
CA THR A 745 19.87 -20.30 5.77
C THR A 745 20.37 -21.47 6.60
N GLY A 746 21.23 -21.19 7.59
CA GLY A 746 21.68 -22.23 8.54
C GLY A 746 20.53 -22.86 9.33
N ILE A 747 19.49 -22.08 9.65
CA ILE A 747 18.25 -22.57 10.29
C ILE A 747 17.53 -23.58 9.38
N TYR A 748 17.38 -23.26 8.10
CA TYR A 748 16.77 -24.16 7.12
C TYR A 748 17.52 -25.49 7.01
N ILE A 749 18.85 -25.43 6.83
CA ILE A 749 19.70 -26.63 6.72
C ILE A 749 19.57 -27.49 7.98
N PHE A 750 19.59 -26.88 9.17
CA PHE A 750 19.43 -27.59 10.44
C PHE A 750 18.06 -28.29 10.53
N ILE A 751 16.98 -27.63 10.12
CA ILE A 751 15.63 -28.20 10.14
C ILE A 751 15.48 -29.31 9.08
N LEU A 752 16.04 -29.11 7.89
CA LEU A 752 16.03 -30.12 6.83
C LEU A 752 16.75 -31.40 7.27
N LEU A 753 18.00 -31.30 7.75
CA LEU A 753 18.74 -32.46 8.25
C LEU A 753 18.10 -33.05 9.51
N GLY A 754 17.58 -32.20 10.39
CA GLY A 754 16.90 -32.60 11.61
C GLY A 754 15.62 -33.41 11.33
N THR A 755 14.84 -33.06 10.31
CA THR A 755 13.61 -33.79 9.94
C THR A 755 13.91 -35.15 9.32
N ILE A 756 14.95 -35.24 8.49
CA ILE A 756 15.45 -36.52 7.95
C ILE A 756 15.97 -37.41 9.09
N ALA A 757 16.78 -36.86 10.01
CA ALA A 757 17.28 -37.59 11.17
C ALA A 757 16.14 -38.05 12.09
N LEU A 758 15.13 -37.19 12.31
CA LEU A 758 13.94 -37.51 13.11
C LEU A 758 13.12 -38.64 12.48
N HIS A 759 13.00 -38.68 11.15
CA HIS A 759 12.36 -39.80 10.44
C HIS A 759 13.03 -41.14 10.77
N PHE A 760 14.35 -41.23 10.61
CA PHE A 760 15.07 -42.46 10.93
C PHE A 760 15.04 -42.80 12.43
N LEU A 761 15.16 -41.79 13.31
CA LEU A 761 15.10 -41.98 14.75
C LEU A 761 13.74 -42.52 15.22
N LEU A 762 12.63 -41.95 14.75
CA LEU A 762 11.29 -42.40 15.14
C LEU A 762 10.99 -43.80 14.62
N HIS A 763 11.37 -44.13 13.38
CA HIS A 763 11.22 -45.50 12.87
C HIS A 763 12.13 -46.49 13.58
N PHE A 764 13.36 -46.11 13.95
CA PHE A 764 14.23 -46.94 14.80
C PHE A 764 13.54 -47.26 16.13
N ILE A 765 13.01 -46.24 16.82
CA ILE A 765 12.32 -46.42 18.10
C ILE A 765 11.10 -47.34 17.92
N MET A 766 10.23 -47.03 16.94
CA MET A 766 8.97 -47.76 16.73
C MET A 766 9.15 -49.20 16.28
N TYR A 767 10.16 -49.47 15.44
CA TYR A 767 10.39 -50.80 14.86
C TYR A 767 11.45 -51.58 15.65
N SER A 768 12.01 -51.02 16.73
CA SER A 768 12.88 -51.74 17.65
C SER A 768 12.11 -52.55 18.68
N THR A 769 12.80 -53.48 19.34
CA THR A 769 12.28 -54.19 20.52
C THR A 769 12.17 -53.30 21.76
N ILE A 770 12.68 -52.05 21.72
CA ILE A 770 12.73 -51.14 22.87
C ILE A 770 11.32 -50.87 23.38
N LEU A 771 10.36 -50.54 22.51
CA LEU A 771 8.98 -50.31 22.95
C LEU A 771 8.30 -51.55 23.53
N ARG A 772 8.59 -52.71 22.96
CA ARG A 772 8.06 -53.99 23.44
C ARG A 772 8.58 -54.33 24.83
N ILE A 773 9.87 -54.06 25.10
CA ILE A 773 10.52 -54.35 26.38
C ILE A 773 10.15 -53.31 27.44
N THR A 774 10.19 -52.02 27.10
CA THR A 774 10.02 -50.92 28.05
C THR A 774 8.55 -50.60 28.34
N PHE A 775 7.68 -50.62 27.30
CA PHE A 775 6.28 -50.18 27.42
C PHE A 775 5.25 -51.30 27.21
N LYS A 776 5.69 -52.55 26.94
CA LYS A 776 4.83 -53.71 26.61
C LYS A 776 3.87 -53.45 25.44
N ILE A 777 4.21 -52.51 24.55
CA ILE A 777 3.45 -52.22 23.34
C ILE A 777 3.92 -53.18 22.24
N ASN A 778 3.03 -54.04 21.75
CA ASN A 778 3.32 -54.93 20.62
C ASN A 778 3.04 -54.20 19.31
N TYR A 779 4.09 -53.69 18.68
CA TYR A 779 4.02 -53.09 17.34
C TYR A 779 4.31 -54.15 16.26
N PRO A 780 3.56 -54.23 15.15
CA PRO A 780 3.68 -55.34 14.20
C PRO A 780 4.93 -55.29 13.30
N TYR A 781 5.71 -54.20 13.31
CA TYR A 781 6.83 -53.95 12.40
C TYR A 781 8.23 -54.19 13.02
N VAL A 782 8.34 -55.04 14.06
CA VAL A 782 9.61 -55.22 14.78
C VAL A 782 10.70 -55.82 13.89
N GLY A 783 11.89 -55.21 13.90
CA GLY A 783 13.10 -55.71 13.22
C GLY A 783 13.26 -55.23 11.77
N ILE A 784 12.20 -54.70 11.16
CA ILE A 784 12.18 -54.27 9.76
C ILE A 784 13.18 -53.14 9.49
N PHE A 785 13.31 -52.20 10.41
CA PHE A 785 14.26 -51.09 10.29
C PHE A 785 15.70 -51.59 10.08
N GLN A 786 16.11 -52.63 10.82
CA GLN A 786 17.46 -53.17 10.70
C GLN A 786 17.65 -53.97 9.41
N VAL A 787 16.63 -54.72 9.00
CA VAL A 787 16.65 -55.50 7.75
C VAL A 787 16.72 -54.57 6.53
N ALA A 788 15.90 -53.52 6.51
CA ALA A 788 15.88 -52.55 5.41
C ALA A 788 17.21 -51.79 5.27
N LEU A 789 17.78 -51.28 6.37
CA LEU A 789 19.04 -50.50 6.30
C LEU A 789 20.29 -51.34 6.00
N LYS A 790 20.28 -52.65 6.34
CA LYS A 790 21.37 -53.56 5.98
C LYS A 790 21.33 -53.95 4.49
N SER A 791 20.16 -53.87 3.87
CA SER A 791 20.02 -54.24 2.46
C SER A 791 20.66 -53.22 1.53
N GLY A 792 21.60 -53.67 0.69
CA GLY A 792 22.13 -52.85 -0.41
C GLY A 792 21.07 -52.48 -1.44
N THR A 793 20.04 -53.31 -1.62
CA THR A 793 18.95 -53.03 -2.59
C THR A 793 18.09 -51.86 -2.16
N PHE A 794 17.90 -51.66 -0.85
CA PHE A 794 17.20 -50.50 -0.30
C PHE A 794 17.90 -49.19 -0.67
N TRP A 795 19.21 -49.09 -0.39
CA TRP A 795 19.99 -47.88 -0.68
C TRP A 795 20.11 -47.61 -2.18
N PHE A 796 20.29 -48.65 -2.99
CA PHE A 796 20.31 -48.52 -4.45
C PHE A 796 18.96 -48.01 -4.98
N THR A 797 17.85 -48.56 -4.51
CA THR A 797 16.49 -48.15 -4.92
C THR A 797 16.22 -46.70 -4.52
N LEU A 798 16.61 -46.31 -3.29
CA LEU A 798 16.52 -44.93 -2.82
C LEU A 798 17.29 -43.97 -3.74
N LEU A 799 18.57 -44.26 -4.02
CA LEU A 799 19.40 -43.41 -4.87
C LEU A 799 18.89 -43.35 -6.32
N LEU A 800 18.45 -44.48 -6.87
CA LEU A 800 17.90 -44.56 -8.22
C LEU A 800 16.65 -43.69 -8.37
N ILE A 801 15.69 -43.82 -7.44
CA ILE A 801 14.44 -43.05 -7.50
C ILE A 801 14.71 -41.57 -7.25
N CYS A 802 15.61 -41.22 -6.32
CA CYS A 802 16.06 -39.84 -6.14
C CYS A 802 16.66 -39.28 -7.44
N ALA A 803 17.53 -40.03 -8.12
CA ALA A 803 18.11 -39.58 -9.39
C ALA A 803 17.03 -39.37 -10.47
N ILE A 804 16.10 -40.31 -10.64
CA ILE A 804 15.05 -40.22 -11.66
C ILE A 804 14.14 -39.02 -11.44
N LEU A 805 13.76 -38.73 -10.18
CA LEU A 805 12.82 -37.67 -9.87
C LEU A 805 13.47 -36.29 -9.74
N LEU A 806 14.69 -36.22 -9.20
CA LEU A 806 15.33 -34.94 -8.92
C LEU A 806 16.14 -34.40 -10.11
N LEU A 807 16.70 -35.25 -10.98
CA LEU A 807 17.45 -34.77 -12.15
C LEU A 807 16.62 -33.89 -13.10
N PRO A 808 15.37 -34.23 -13.44
CA PRO A 808 14.53 -33.35 -14.25
C PRO A 808 14.20 -32.02 -13.58
N VAL A 809 14.09 -31.99 -12.25
CA VAL A 809 13.82 -30.77 -11.47
C VAL A 809 15.03 -29.84 -11.52
N VAL A 810 16.24 -30.39 -11.28
CA VAL A 810 17.50 -29.64 -11.38
C VAL A 810 17.75 -29.09 -12.79
N GLY A 811 17.30 -29.80 -13.83
CA GLY A 811 17.45 -29.34 -15.22
C GLY A 811 16.45 -28.26 -15.65
N ARG A 812 15.46 -27.92 -14.80
CA ARG A 812 14.41 -26.92 -15.07
C ARG A 812 14.70 -25.57 -14.43
N GLU A 813 15.41 -25.59 -13.30
CA GLU A 813 16.00 -24.41 -12.65
C GLU A 813 17.24 -23.93 -13.44
#